data_AF-A0A2E5AEU9-F1
#
_entry.id   AF-A0A2E5AEU9-F1
#
_cell.length_a   1.000
_cell.length_b   1.000
_cell.length_c   1.000
_cell.angle_alpha   90.00
_cell.angle_beta   90.00
_cell.angle_gamma   90.00
#
_symmetry.space_group_name_H-M   'P 1'
#
loop_
_entity.id
_entity.type
_entity.pdbx_description
1 polymer ?
#
loop_
_entity_poly.entity_id
_entity_poly.type
_entity_poly.pdbx_seq_one_letter_code
_entity_poly.pdbx_strand_id
1 'polypeptide(L)'
;MEKSALRRMNQSPEFYELSIDNLQLNNRVAALLKKRGLSKIGTLFAEVSGNWPALKRSLGTAATDLTGAFSDLQSVTDGSSVDWIKYWKLRQLVFYFPYASCDQFKALPENVRRMPLDSSFGPGINSLSERGILTVGCLIDGLAIGIGGLKGVGPSKLQQIIGQLIQLYDAWIAGELAIAETLPPEQVENGDIFSLPVEALNLGVKERWLKKHGIVTLSDLKPFLYRRKTSIPNVGHSTLRRARARIELLTSQSSEGTQLDWAGYAASLGEEPNVFLLQQIQKHQDKNKAISERIRNLPIEILYLGVKEKHLLEADVRIIDDLLKRIPLRRGEIPRVGPSTEKLAQKRVSLLLAAECEQGDIDFQSYFNEIGVTIIPSFEVSSAREFLSSLRDVFREIETALRDDLLRAIFANRLCCSDDEKMTLEEIAQAYGGGITRERVRQREAKLLSSLADGLLRGFSSEPAIFFKEDYCLYWVKAAQRLESIDEISLPDLVSAVAGAWESELGEVEAVLPLILPIISGEITSLKVNFKERLELVNLGSLSNAARHIPLSRLCWGLVGRKLIDLGYKSLGDIVDGLRDGYLEADGAVTPHFISKLSAVSESIDGNGELNWGGYAEKLGVPLLPECERGTQFDVFENLILDLDKIISLGTTRKNASEIFRLRTSQVATVRPTLQKLAEQLKAHQPGVKRIETDILGFLNDALVGLSDSQKRVLIRPSYLQHWSEFAELYAANPNFTDFQSKLLKSTYCDQEVAARVSSTVWAVLNGYPYGRKSKALDRAHYSHQTPLNNKRIVLRGFRRAH
;
A
#
# COMPACT_ATOMS: atom_id res chain seq x y z
N MET A 1 -40.13 -28.18 -8.24
CA MET A 1 -39.60 -27.69 -9.52
C MET A 1 -39.49 -28.86 -10.47
N GLU A 2 -40.33 -28.91 -11.49
CA GLU A 2 -40.19 -29.92 -12.54
C GLU A 2 -38.93 -29.62 -13.36
N LYS A 3 -38.14 -30.63 -13.73
CA LYS A 3 -36.94 -30.46 -14.58
C LYS A 3 -37.25 -29.82 -15.94
N SER A 4 -38.49 -29.93 -16.40
CA SER A 4 -39.03 -29.30 -17.62
C SER A 4 -39.06 -27.76 -17.52
N ALA A 5 -39.36 -27.21 -16.35
CA ALA A 5 -39.41 -25.78 -16.07
C ALA A 5 -38.04 -25.12 -16.18
N LEU A 6 -37.02 -25.74 -15.56
CA LEU A 6 -35.63 -25.28 -15.59
C LEU A 6 -35.05 -25.28 -17.02
N ARG A 7 -35.50 -26.21 -17.88
CA ARG A 7 -35.01 -26.27 -19.27
C ARG A 7 -35.48 -25.10 -20.14
N ARG A 8 -36.66 -24.51 -19.87
CA ARG A 8 -37.19 -23.39 -20.66
C ARG A 8 -36.46 -22.08 -20.38
N MET A 9 -36.01 -21.86 -19.14
CA MET A 9 -35.27 -20.65 -18.77
C MET A 9 -33.81 -20.65 -19.26
N ASN A 10 -33.31 -21.76 -19.80
CA ASN A 10 -31.91 -21.93 -20.25
C ASN A 10 -31.62 -21.35 -21.64
N GLN A 11 -32.56 -20.60 -22.22
CA GLN A 11 -32.47 -20.03 -23.57
C GLN A 11 -32.22 -18.52 -23.59
N SER A 12 -32.02 -17.86 -22.43
CA SER A 12 -31.75 -16.42 -22.36
C SER A 12 -30.51 -16.07 -21.56
N PRO A 13 -29.43 -15.56 -22.18
CA PRO A 13 -28.18 -15.26 -21.49
C PRO A 13 -28.17 -13.91 -20.75
N GLU A 14 -29.07 -12.97 -21.07
CA GLU A 14 -28.90 -11.58 -20.59
C GLU A 14 -29.14 -11.42 -19.09
N PHE A 15 -30.15 -12.09 -18.51
CA PHE A 15 -30.39 -12.00 -17.08
C PHE A 15 -29.50 -12.91 -16.23
N TYR A 16 -28.75 -13.83 -16.86
CA TYR A 16 -27.87 -14.77 -16.17
C TYR A 16 -26.67 -14.04 -15.55
N GLU A 17 -26.27 -12.93 -16.16
CA GLU A 17 -25.18 -12.08 -15.70
C GLU A 17 -25.57 -11.18 -14.52
N LEU A 18 -26.87 -11.03 -14.24
CA LEU A 18 -27.34 -10.22 -13.11
C LEU A 18 -26.96 -10.85 -11.77
N SER A 19 -26.76 -9.98 -10.77
CA SER A 19 -26.53 -10.39 -9.38
C SER A 19 -27.73 -11.17 -8.84
N ILE A 20 -27.47 -12.17 -7.99
CA ILE A 20 -28.54 -12.86 -7.24
C ILE A 20 -29.32 -11.90 -6.31
N ASP A 21 -28.79 -10.70 -6.04
CA ASP A 21 -29.51 -9.67 -5.29
C ASP A 21 -30.75 -9.19 -6.04
N ASN A 22 -30.80 -9.29 -7.39
CA ASN A 22 -31.99 -8.95 -8.18
C ASN A 22 -33.19 -9.85 -7.86
N LEU A 23 -32.93 -11.06 -7.35
CA LEU A 23 -33.96 -12.00 -6.91
C LEU A 23 -34.59 -11.59 -5.57
N GLN A 24 -33.99 -10.64 -4.85
CA GLN A 24 -34.45 -10.16 -3.55
C GLN A 24 -34.73 -11.30 -2.56
N LEU A 25 -33.80 -12.26 -2.53
CA LEU A 25 -33.82 -13.36 -1.56
C LEU A 25 -33.60 -12.82 -0.14
N ASN A 26 -34.09 -13.54 0.85
CA ASN A 26 -33.80 -13.22 2.25
C ASN A 26 -32.29 -13.07 2.47
N ASN A 27 -31.89 -12.08 3.28
CA ASN A 27 -30.49 -11.78 3.59
C ASN A 27 -29.64 -13.02 3.94
N ARG A 28 -30.21 -13.95 4.72
CA ARG A 28 -29.52 -15.19 5.10
C ARG A 28 -29.28 -16.12 3.91
N VAL A 29 -30.25 -16.24 3.01
CA VAL A 29 -30.16 -17.09 1.81
C VAL A 29 -29.10 -16.51 0.87
N ALA A 30 -29.22 -15.22 0.54
CA ALA A 30 -28.28 -14.56 -0.36
C ALA A 30 -26.83 -14.63 0.16
N ALA A 31 -26.61 -14.40 1.47
CA ALA A 31 -25.28 -14.51 2.07
C ALA A 31 -24.68 -15.92 1.96
N LEU A 32 -25.49 -16.97 2.19
CA LEU A 32 -25.04 -18.36 2.04
C LEU A 32 -24.70 -18.72 0.59
N LEU A 33 -25.47 -18.21 -0.37
CA LEU A 33 -25.20 -18.40 -1.80
C LEU A 33 -23.92 -17.69 -2.23
N LYS A 34 -23.73 -16.42 -1.85
CA LYS A 34 -22.50 -15.65 -2.13
C LYS A 34 -21.26 -16.30 -1.54
N LYS A 35 -21.34 -16.84 -0.32
CA LYS A 35 -20.23 -17.57 0.33
C LYS A 35 -19.78 -18.81 -0.47
N ARG A 36 -20.64 -19.35 -1.33
CA ARG A 36 -20.34 -20.47 -2.24
C ARG A 36 -19.91 -20.04 -3.64
N GLY A 37 -19.69 -18.74 -3.86
CA GLY A 37 -19.37 -18.22 -5.19
C GLY A 37 -20.58 -18.12 -6.13
N LEU A 38 -21.81 -18.34 -5.63
CA LEU A 38 -23.04 -18.23 -6.42
C LEU A 38 -23.57 -16.79 -6.36
N SER A 39 -22.82 -15.85 -6.95
CA SER A 39 -23.15 -14.41 -6.93
C SER A 39 -24.01 -13.96 -8.12
N LYS A 40 -24.11 -14.77 -9.18
CA LYS A 40 -24.88 -14.47 -10.40
C LYS A 40 -26.08 -15.42 -10.54
N ILE A 41 -27.15 -14.94 -11.18
CA ILE A 41 -28.36 -15.76 -11.39
C ILE A 41 -28.06 -16.99 -12.24
N GLY A 42 -27.24 -16.86 -13.29
CA GLY A 42 -26.89 -17.98 -14.17
C GLY A 42 -26.10 -19.08 -13.47
N THR A 43 -25.13 -18.73 -12.62
CA THR A 43 -24.35 -19.71 -11.85
C THR A 43 -25.21 -20.40 -10.79
N LEU A 44 -26.09 -19.64 -10.13
CA LEU A 44 -27.07 -20.21 -9.21
C LEU A 44 -28.04 -21.17 -9.92
N PHE A 45 -28.48 -20.83 -11.13
CA PHE A 45 -29.37 -21.64 -11.93
C PHE A 45 -28.73 -22.95 -12.37
N ALA A 46 -27.46 -22.90 -12.79
CA ALA A 46 -26.66 -24.08 -13.13
C ALA A 46 -26.50 -25.01 -11.92
N GLU A 47 -26.20 -24.47 -10.74
CA GLU A 47 -26.09 -25.25 -9.50
C GLU A 47 -27.41 -25.90 -9.10
N VAL A 48 -28.53 -25.18 -9.22
CA VAL A 48 -29.87 -25.72 -8.93
C VAL A 48 -30.23 -26.81 -9.93
N SER A 49 -29.86 -26.65 -11.19
CA SER A 49 -30.14 -27.65 -12.23
C SER A 49 -29.30 -28.91 -12.10
N GLY A 50 -28.02 -28.77 -11.69
CA GLY A 50 -27.08 -29.89 -11.56
C GLY A 50 -27.12 -30.60 -10.21
N ASN A 51 -27.37 -29.88 -9.11
CA ASN A 51 -27.09 -30.35 -7.75
C ASN A 51 -28.10 -29.88 -6.68
N TRP A 52 -29.36 -29.71 -7.06
CA TRP A 52 -30.42 -29.28 -6.13
C TRP A 52 -30.47 -30.03 -4.78
N PRO A 53 -30.33 -31.37 -4.70
CA PRO A 53 -30.42 -32.08 -3.43
C PRO A 53 -29.33 -31.69 -2.42
N ALA A 54 -28.11 -31.37 -2.88
CA ALA A 54 -27.04 -30.91 -2.00
C ALA A 54 -27.27 -29.46 -1.58
N LEU A 55 -27.60 -28.59 -2.55
CA LEU A 55 -27.88 -27.18 -2.27
C LEU A 55 -29.06 -27.04 -1.30
N LYS A 56 -30.16 -27.76 -1.51
CA LYS A 56 -31.35 -27.77 -0.64
C LYS A 56 -31.00 -28.22 0.78
N ARG A 57 -30.27 -29.33 0.95
CA ARG A 57 -29.82 -29.79 2.28
C ARG A 57 -29.04 -28.71 3.02
N SER A 58 -28.19 -28.01 2.28
CA SER A 58 -27.30 -27.01 2.83
C SER A 58 -27.96 -25.67 3.18
N LEU A 59 -29.09 -25.35 2.53
CA LEU A 59 -29.90 -24.16 2.81
C LEU A 59 -30.96 -24.43 3.90
N GLY A 60 -31.31 -25.70 4.13
CA GLY A 60 -32.30 -26.09 5.14
C GLY A 60 -33.68 -25.48 4.86
N THR A 61 -34.30 -24.89 5.87
CA THR A 61 -35.60 -24.19 5.73
C THR A 61 -35.53 -22.97 4.80
N ALA A 62 -34.34 -22.43 4.58
CA ALA A 62 -34.11 -21.29 3.69
C ALA A 62 -34.24 -21.65 2.20
N ALA A 63 -34.26 -22.95 1.86
CA ALA A 63 -34.48 -23.42 0.49
C ALA A 63 -35.89 -23.09 -0.06
N THR A 64 -36.87 -22.87 0.83
CA THR A 64 -38.24 -22.54 0.44
C THR A 64 -38.31 -21.17 -0.25
N ASP A 65 -37.59 -20.18 0.26
CA ASP A 65 -37.52 -18.83 -0.32
C ASP A 65 -36.90 -18.86 -1.73
N LEU A 66 -35.80 -19.59 -1.89
CA LEU A 66 -35.16 -19.78 -3.20
C LEU A 66 -36.06 -20.53 -4.20
N THR A 67 -36.82 -21.53 -3.73
CA THR A 67 -37.76 -22.26 -4.59
C THR A 67 -38.93 -21.37 -5.03
N GLY A 68 -39.46 -20.55 -4.12
CA GLY A 68 -40.48 -19.56 -4.43
C GLY A 68 -39.99 -18.54 -5.44
N ALA A 69 -38.79 -17.99 -5.23
CA ALA A 69 -38.15 -17.05 -6.14
C ALA A 69 -38.06 -17.59 -7.57
N PHE A 70 -37.61 -18.84 -7.76
CA PHE A 70 -37.55 -19.42 -9.10
C PHE A 70 -38.91 -19.73 -9.70
N SER A 71 -39.89 -20.14 -8.89
CA SER A 71 -41.26 -20.35 -9.36
C SER A 71 -41.86 -19.04 -9.88
N ASP A 72 -41.69 -17.95 -9.14
CA ASP A 72 -42.19 -16.63 -9.52
C ASP A 72 -41.45 -16.11 -10.75
N LEU A 73 -40.12 -16.23 -10.79
CA LEU A 73 -39.29 -15.82 -11.93
C LEU A 73 -39.69 -16.56 -13.20
N GLN A 74 -39.95 -17.87 -13.10
CA GLN A 74 -40.41 -18.67 -14.23
C GLN A 74 -41.76 -18.20 -14.76
N SER A 75 -42.69 -17.79 -13.88
CA SER A 75 -44.04 -17.37 -14.27
C SER A 75 -44.10 -16.03 -15.01
N VAL A 76 -43.00 -15.26 -15.00
CA VAL A 76 -42.87 -13.93 -15.59
C VAL A 76 -41.74 -13.85 -16.62
N THR A 77 -41.14 -14.98 -16.96
CA THR A 77 -40.19 -15.09 -18.07
C THR A 77 -40.96 -15.46 -19.34
N ASP A 78 -40.88 -14.62 -20.37
CA ASP A 78 -41.42 -14.91 -21.70
C ASP A 78 -40.28 -14.89 -22.74
N GLY A 79 -40.02 -16.07 -23.32
CA GLY A 79 -38.89 -16.28 -24.23
C GLY A 79 -37.56 -15.87 -23.62
N SER A 80 -36.94 -14.84 -24.18
CA SER A 80 -35.66 -14.30 -23.72
C SER A 80 -35.76 -13.18 -22.68
N SER A 81 -36.96 -12.69 -22.37
CA SER A 81 -37.14 -11.52 -21.51
C SER A 81 -37.77 -11.88 -20.16
N VAL A 82 -37.43 -11.12 -19.12
CA VAL A 82 -38.01 -11.24 -17.79
C VAL A 82 -38.78 -9.97 -17.46
N ASP A 83 -40.05 -10.10 -17.12
CA ASP A 83 -40.82 -9.01 -16.52
C ASP A 83 -40.46 -8.84 -15.04
N TRP A 84 -39.38 -8.11 -14.77
CA TRP A 84 -38.86 -7.88 -13.42
C TRP A 84 -39.83 -7.13 -12.52
N ILE A 85 -40.63 -6.22 -13.08
CA ILE A 85 -41.63 -5.49 -12.30
C ILE A 85 -42.75 -6.45 -11.85
N LYS A 86 -43.21 -7.31 -12.76
CA LYS A 86 -44.17 -8.37 -12.41
C LYS A 86 -43.58 -9.39 -11.43
N TYR A 87 -42.31 -9.77 -11.61
CA TYR A 87 -41.58 -10.61 -10.65
C TYR A 87 -41.61 -10.02 -9.24
N TRP A 88 -41.19 -8.76 -9.08
CA TRP A 88 -41.15 -8.12 -7.76
C TRP A 88 -42.55 -7.91 -7.16
N LYS A 89 -43.58 -7.67 -8.00
CA LYS A 89 -44.99 -7.63 -7.55
C LYS A 89 -45.44 -9.00 -6.99
N LEU A 90 -45.08 -10.12 -7.62
CA LEU A 90 -45.36 -11.47 -7.08
C LEU A 90 -44.66 -11.70 -5.74
N ARG A 91 -43.45 -11.16 -5.58
CA ARG A 91 -42.69 -11.16 -4.31
C ARG A 91 -43.15 -10.10 -3.31
N GLN A 92 -44.34 -9.52 -3.49
CA GLN A 92 -44.95 -8.53 -2.60
C GLN A 92 -44.10 -7.28 -2.39
N LEU A 93 -43.24 -6.94 -3.36
CA LEU A 93 -42.30 -5.81 -3.30
C LEU A 93 -41.38 -5.84 -2.06
N VAL A 94 -41.03 -7.02 -1.56
CA VAL A 94 -40.07 -7.12 -0.46
C VAL A 94 -38.66 -6.99 -1.01
N PHE A 95 -37.98 -5.88 -0.67
CA PHE A 95 -36.60 -5.62 -1.06
C PHE A 95 -35.66 -5.71 0.15
N TYR A 96 -34.72 -6.65 0.10
CA TYR A 96 -33.68 -6.82 1.12
C TYR A 96 -32.39 -6.07 0.75
N PHE A 97 -32.16 -5.91 -0.55
CA PHE A 97 -30.98 -5.25 -1.10
C PHE A 97 -31.39 -4.04 -1.92
N PRO A 98 -30.66 -2.91 -1.82
CA PRO A 98 -30.85 -1.77 -2.70
C PRO A 98 -30.24 -2.07 -4.08
N TYR A 99 -30.77 -3.09 -4.76
CA TYR A 99 -30.35 -3.59 -6.06
C TYR A 99 -31.60 -3.93 -6.89
N ALA A 100 -31.76 -3.30 -8.04
CA ALA A 100 -32.88 -3.53 -8.94
C ALA A 100 -32.46 -3.16 -10.37
N SER A 101 -31.96 -4.15 -11.11
CA SER A 101 -31.56 -3.99 -12.51
C SER A 101 -32.60 -4.64 -13.41
N CYS A 102 -33.21 -3.84 -14.29
CA CYS A 102 -34.18 -4.31 -15.27
C CYS A 102 -34.29 -3.35 -16.45
N ASP A 103 -34.69 -3.85 -17.62
CA ASP A 103 -34.80 -3.03 -18.83
C ASP A 103 -36.02 -2.10 -18.80
N GLN A 104 -37.04 -2.46 -18.02
CA GLN A 104 -38.22 -1.61 -17.76
C GLN A 104 -37.81 -0.24 -17.20
N PHE A 105 -36.90 -0.21 -16.22
CA PHE A 105 -36.41 1.07 -15.67
C PHE A 105 -35.49 1.81 -16.65
N LYS A 106 -34.71 1.09 -17.47
CA LYS A 106 -33.88 1.71 -18.51
C LYS A 106 -34.73 2.37 -19.60
N ALA A 107 -35.92 1.84 -19.87
CA ALA A 107 -36.85 2.36 -20.88
C ALA A 107 -37.54 3.67 -20.49
N LEU A 108 -37.46 4.10 -19.22
CA LEU A 108 -38.05 5.38 -18.78
C LEU A 108 -37.43 6.56 -19.54
N PRO A 109 -38.25 7.50 -20.04
CA PRO A 109 -37.76 8.61 -20.84
C PRO A 109 -36.96 9.62 -19.99
N GLU A 110 -36.07 10.35 -20.66
CA GLU A 110 -35.09 11.23 -19.99
C GLU A 110 -35.74 12.32 -19.13
N ASN A 111 -36.92 12.83 -19.51
CA ASN A 111 -37.67 13.78 -18.69
C ASN A 111 -38.14 13.16 -17.36
N VAL A 112 -38.54 11.89 -17.34
CA VAL A 112 -38.90 11.16 -16.11
C VAL A 112 -37.64 10.84 -15.30
N ARG A 113 -36.53 10.45 -15.97
CA ARG A 113 -35.24 10.23 -15.30
C ARG A 113 -34.69 11.50 -14.64
N ARG A 114 -34.96 12.69 -15.18
CA ARG A 114 -34.58 13.98 -14.58
C ARG A 114 -35.47 14.42 -13.42
N MET A 115 -36.57 13.73 -13.13
CA MET A 115 -37.43 14.09 -12.01
C MET A 115 -36.64 14.02 -10.69
N PRO A 116 -36.72 15.07 -9.85
CA PRO A 116 -36.08 15.05 -8.55
C PRO A 116 -36.75 14.00 -7.66
N LEU A 117 -35.95 13.33 -6.85
CA LEU A 117 -36.48 12.55 -5.74
C LEU A 117 -37.02 13.55 -4.71
N ASP A 118 -38.28 13.40 -4.32
CA ASP A 118 -38.92 14.20 -3.27
C ASP A 118 -39.55 13.30 -2.18
N SER A 119 -40.27 13.92 -1.23
CA SER A 119 -40.88 13.20 -0.12
C SER A 119 -41.86 12.09 -0.51
N SER A 120 -42.33 12.01 -1.76
CA SER A 120 -43.17 10.91 -2.25
C SER A 120 -42.45 9.55 -2.17
N PHE A 121 -41.12 9.53 -2.36
CA PHE A 121 -40.27 8.34 -2.23
C PHE A 121 -40.05 7.89 -0.77
N GLY A 122 -40.61 8.61 0.20
CA GLY A 122 -40.61 8.26 1.60
C GLY A 122 -39.36 8.71 2.37
N PRO A 123 -39.31 8.42 3.69
CA PRO A 123 -38.27 8.92 4.59
C PRO A 123 -36.88 8.33 4.34
N GLY A 124 -36.75 7.30 3.49
CA GLY A 124 -35.46 6.76 3.05
C GLY A 124 -34.71 7.69 2.10
N ILE A 125 -35.38 8.72 1.55
CA ILE A 125 -34.79 9.65 0.60
C ILE A 125 -33.61 10.45 1.16
N ASN A 126 -33.64 10.82 2.44
CA ASN A 126 -32.55 11.58 3.05
C ASN A 126 -31.21 10.82 2.95
N SER A 127 -31.26 9.50 3.15
CA SER A 127 -30.08 8.62 3.02
C SER A 127 -29.61 8.45 1.57
N LEU A 128 -30.50 8.63 0.59
CA LEU A 128 -30.16 8.67 -0.85
C LEU A 128 -29.57 10.03 -1.25
N SER A 129 -30.17 11.14 -0.78
CA SER A 129 -29.66 12.49 -0.99
C SER A 129 -28.28 12.70 -0.37
N GLU A 130 -28.03 12.13 0.81
CA GLU A 130 -26.70 12.11 1.44
C GLU A 130 -25.61 11.47 0.56
N ARG A 131 -26.01 10.69 -0.46
CA ARG A 131 -25.13 10.01 -1.43
C ARG A 131 -25.17 10.61 -2.82
N GLY A 132 -25.77 11.79 -2.99
CA GLY A 132 -25.89 12.45 -4.28
C GLY A 132 -26.90 11.81 -5.23
N ILE A 133 -27.71 10.86 -4.76
CA ILE A 133 -28.80 10.28 -5.55
C ILE A 133 -30.00 11.24 -5.44
N LEU A 134 -30.06 12.21 -6.35
CA LEU A 134 -31.03 13.32 -6.31
C LEU A 134 -32.17 13.20 -7.33
N THR A 135 -32.01 12.36 -8.34
CA THR A 135 -33.00 12.18 -9.42
C THR A 135 -33.39 10.71 -9.58
N VAL A 136 -34.52 10.47 -10.27
CA VAL A 136 -34.99 9.13 -10.63
C VAL A 136 -33.94 8.38 -11.45
N GLY A 137 -33.27 9.05 -12.39
CA GLY A 137 -32.18 8.48 -13.20
C GLY A 137 -31.02 8.01 -12.34
N CYS A 138 -30.52 8.86 -11.43
CA CYS A 138 -29.45 8.48 -10.50
C CYS A 138 -29.86 7.29 -9.60
N LEU A 139 -31.13 7.21 -9.21
CA LEU A 139 -31.64 6.09 -8.42
C LEU A 139 -31.65 4.79 -9.23
N ILE A 140 -32.13 4.83 -10.48
CA ILE A 140 -32.14 3.67 -11.38
C ILE A 140 -30.70 3.17 -11.62
N ASP A 141 -29.78 4.07 -11.93
CA ASP A 141 -28.39 3.71 -12.22
C ASP A 141 -27.70 3.15 -10.97
N GLY A 142 -27.95 3.76 -9.81
CA GLY A 142 -27.47 3.26 -8.52
C GLY A 142 -28.03 1.89 -8.15
N LEU A 143 -29.31 1.64 -8.41
CA LEU A 143 -29.95 0.34 -8.18
C LEU A 143 -29.42 -0.75 -9.13
N ALA A 144 -29.05 -0.41 -10.37
CA ALA A 144 -28.52 -1.36 -11.33
C ALA A 144 -27.15 -1.95 -10.91
N ILE A 145 -26.33 -1.15 -10.22
CA ILE A 145 -25.02 -1.57 -9.68
C ILE A 145 -25.07 -2.00 -8.21
N GLY A 146 -26.08 -1.54 -7.46
CA GLY A 146 -26.26 -1.79 -6.03
C GLY A 146 -25.79 -0.63 -5.14
N ILE A 147 -26.69 -0.08 -4.33
CA ILE A 147 -26.40 1.08 -3.45
C ILE A 147 -25.90 0.60 -2.07
N GLY A 148 -24.61 0.29 -1.95
CA GLY A 148 -24.07 -0.33 -0.73
C GLY A 148 -24.01 0.61 0.49
N GLY A 149 -24.65 0.27 1.63
CA GLY A 149 -24.42 0.93 2.93
C GLY A 149 -25.36 2.09 3.30
N LEU A 150 -26.62 2.04 2.85
CA LEU A 150 -27.64 3.03 3.23
C LEU A 150 -27.98 2.93 4.73
N LYS A 151 -27.44 3.85 5.54
CA LYS A 151 -27.72 3.89 6.99
C LYS A 151 -29.20 4.21 7.23
N GLY A 152 -29.87 3.37 8.01
CA GLY A 152 -31.26 3.60 8.39
C GLY A 152 -32.29 3.32 7.29
N VAL A 153 -31.90 2.73 6.16
CA VAL A 153 -32.80 2.29 5.09
C VAL A 153 -32.95 0.77 5.17
N GLY A 154 -33.94 0.33 5.95
CA GLY A 154 -34.32 -1.08 6.04
C GLY A 154 -35.27 -1.52 4.92
N PRO A 155 -35.65 -2.81 4.88
CA PRO A 155 -36.48 -3.39 3.82
C PRO A 155 -37.77 -2.62 3.53
N SER A 156 -38.48 -2.16 4.58
CA SER A 156 -39.73 -1.40 4.40
C SER A 156 -39.53 -0.06 3.69
N LYS A 157 -38.38 0.60 3.91
CA LYS A 157 -38.05 1.86 3.22
C LYS A 157 -37.61 1.61 1.79
N LEU A 158 -36.86 0.53 1.53
CA LEU A 158 -36.51 0.11 0.16
C LEU A 158 -37.76 -0.25 -0.64
N GLN A 159 -38.69 -0.98 -0.03
CA GLN A 159 -39.99 -1.30 -0.62
C GLN A 159 -40.76 -0.03 -1.01
N GLN A 160 -40.76 1.00 -0.15
CA GLN A 160 -41.42 2.28 -0.48
C GLN A 160 -40.74 2.98 -1.66
N ILE A 161 -39.40 3.09 -1.64
CA ILE A 161 -38.62 3.76 -2.69
C ILE A 161 -38.84 3.06 -4.04
N ILE A 162 -38.69 1.74 -4.09
CA ILE A 162 -38.80 0.97 -5.33
C ILE A 162 -40.26 0.83 -5.76
N GLY A 163 -41.20 0.77 -4.81
CA GLY A 163 -42.64 0.81 -5.09
C GLY A 163 -43.05 2.11 -5.79
N GLN A 164 -42.52 3.26 -5.38
CA GLN A 164 -42.75 4.53 -6.08
C GLN A 164 -42.14 4.55 -7.48
N LEU A 165 -40.95 3.97 -7.64
CA LEU A 165 -40.32 3.84 -8.96
C LEU A 165 -41.16 2.95 -9.91
N ILE A 166 -41.73 1.86 -9.40
CA ILE A 166 -42.65 1.00 -10.15
C ILE A 166 -43.94 1.74 -10.49
N GLN A 167 -44.50 2.53 -9.58
CA GLN A 167 -45.69 3.35 -9.84
C GLN A 167 -45.43 4.39 -10.94
N LEU A 168 -44.25 5.03 -10.95
CA LEU A 168 -43.85 5.95 -12.02
C LEU A 168 -43.75 5.23 -13.37
N TYR A 169 -43.18 4.03 -13.40
CA TYR A 169 -43.15 3.22 -14.60
C TYR A 169 -44.55 2.82 -15.09
N ASP A 170 -45.42 2.34 -14.19
CA ASP A 170 -46.79 1.97 -14.54
C ASP A 170 -47.56 3.20 -15.07
N ALA A 171 -47.44 4.37 -14.44
CA ALA A 171 -48.06 5.62 -14.89
C ALA A 171 -47.53 6.08 -16.26
N TRP A 172 -46.24 5.85 -16.54
CA TRP A 172 -45.65 6.15 -17.84
C TRP A 172 -46.20 5.22 -18.93
N ILE A 173 -46.23 3.90 -18.69
CA ILE A 173 -46.79 2.92 -19.62
C ILE A 173 -48.29 3.18 -19.87
N ALA A 174 -49.02 3.63 -18.85
CA ALA A 174 -50.43 4.01 -18.98
C ALA A 174 -50.65 5.36 -19.71
N GLY A 175 -49.58 6.10 -20.02
CA GLY A 175 -49.65 7.41 -20.67
C GLY A 175 -50.14 8.55 -19.76
N GLU A 176 -50.16 8.34 -18.45
CA GLU A 176 -50.65 9.31 -17.45
C GLU A 176 -49.62 10.40 -17.13
N LEU A 177 -48.34 10.17 -17.44
CA LEU A 177 -47.28 11.16 -17.33
C LEU A 177 -47.24 12.02 -18.60
N ALA A 178 -47.89 13.18 -18.54
CA ALA A 178 -47.87 14.17 -19.63
C ALA A 178 -46.43 14.62 -19.93
N ILE A 179 -45.95 14.32 -21.14
CA ILE A 179 -44.67 14.82 -21.66
C ILE A 179 -44.89 16.31 -21.96
N ALA A 180 -44.54 17.18 -21.02
CA ALA A 180 -44.47 18.60 -21.31
C ALA A 180 -43.32 18.81 -22.30
N GLU A 181 -43.64 19.11 -23.56
CA GLU A 181 -42.68 19.59 -24.55
C GLU A 181 -41.93 20.79 -23.96
N THR A 182 -40.64 20.60 -23.70
CA THR A 182 -39.75 21.68 -23.29
C THR A 182 -39.53 22.61 -24.48
N LEU A 183 -40.05 23.83 -24.40
CA LEU A 183 -39.66 24.94 -25.30
C LEU A 183 -38.14 25.13 -25.29
N PRO A 184 -37.51 25.42 -26.43
CA PRO A 184 -36.05 25.57 -26.53
C PRO A 184 -35.58 26.85 -25.81
N PRO A 185 -34.42 26.83 -25.13
CA PRO A 185 -33.86 28.01 -24.50
C PRO A 185 -32.87 28.67 -25.46
N GLU A 186 -33.32 29.59 -26.30
CA GLU A 186 -32.39 30.48 -27.01
C GLU A 186 -33.08 31.77 -27.44
N GLN A 187 -32.32 32.86 -27.44
CA GLN A 187 -32.66 34.28 -27.68
C GLN A 187 -33.08 35.09 -26.44
N VAL A 188 -32.08 35.63 -25.73
CA VAL A 188 -31.77 37.08 -25.66
C VAL A 188 -30.37 37.19 -25.03
N GLU A 189 -29.34 37.28 -25.87
CA GLU A 189 -28.05 37.88 -25.48
C GLU A 189 -28.18 39.39 -25.67
N ASN A 190 -28.58 40.10 -24.61
CA ASN A 190 -28.43 41.55 -24.51
C ASN A 190 -27.83 41.81 -23.11
N GLY A 191 -26.83 42.70 -23.04
CA GLY A 191 -26.00 43.03 -21.87
C GLY A 191 -26.71 42.81 -20.53
N ASP A 192 -26.18 41.86 -19.75
CA ASP A 192 -26.96 40.99 -18.88
C ASP A 192 -27.56 41.70 -17.65
N ILE A 193 -28.68 42.39 -17.85
CA ILE A 193 -29.52 42.94 -16.77
C ILE A 193 -29.86 41.84 -15.75
N PHE A 194 -29.93 40.57 -16.17
CA PHE A 194 -30.22 39.47 -15.26
C PHE A 194 -29.06 39.13 -14.30
N SER A 195 -27.85 39.63 -14.55
CA SER A 195 -26.71 39.56 -13.62
C SER A 195 -26.80 40.57 -12.46
N LEU A 196 -27.69 41.57 -12.53
CA LEU A 196 -27.86 42.56 -11.48
C LEU A 196 -28.40 41.92 -10.17
N PRO A 197 -28.04 42.46 -9.00
CA PRO A 197 -28.58 42.01 -7.73
C PRO A 197 -30.08 42.33 -7.62
N VAL A 198 -30.84 41.55 -6.85
CA VAL A 198 -32.30 41.78 -6.64
C VAL A 198 -32.60 43.14 -6.01
N GLU A 199 -31.63 43.76 -5.35
CA GLU A 199 -31.69 45.12 -4.81
C GLU A 199 -31.78 46.20 -5.88
N ALA A 200 -31.35 45.90 -7.12
CA ALA A 200 -31.59 46.80 -8.25
C ALA A 200 -33.11 47.03 -8.48
N LEU A 201 -33.96 46.12 -7.99
CA LEU A 201 -35.40 46.28 -8.04
C LEU A 201 -35.96 47.11 -6.89
N ASN A 202 -35.19 47.52 -5.89
CA ASN A 202 -35.64 48.36 -4.77
C ASN A 202 -36.95 47.88 -4.09
N LEU A 203 -37.12 46.57 -3.89
CA LEU A 203 -38.32 45.95 -3.31
C LEU A 203 -38.40 46.10 -1.77
N GLY A 204 -37.46 46.84 -1.16
CA GLY A 204 -37.42 47.14 0.26
C GLY A 204 -37.23 45.90 1.13
N VAL A 205 -38.03 45.75 2.19
CA VAL A 205 -37.92 44.62 3.15
C VAL A 205 -38.02 43.25 2.46
N LYS A 206 -38.64 43.17 1.28
CA LYS A 206 -38.82 41.92 0.52
C LYS A 206 -37.52 41.41 -0.12
N GLU A 207 -36.54 42.28 -0.36
CA GLU A 207 -35.21 41.87 -0.86
C GLU A 207 -34.50 40.97 0.16
N ARG A 208 -34.61 41.29 1.46
CA ARG A 208 -34.06 40.45 2.52
C ARG A 208 -34.69 39.06 2.52
N TRP A 209 -35.98 38.98 2.21
CA TRP A 209 -36.69 37.70 2.11
C TRP A 209 -36.28 36.91 0.86
N LEU A 210 -36.07 37.57 -0.28
CA LEU A 210 -35.52 36.96 -1.49
C LEU A 210 -34.13 36.38 -1.23
N LYS A 211 -33.21 37.17 -0.65
CA LYS A 211 -31.86 36.73 -0.28
C LYS A 211 -31.85 35.58 0.72
N LYS A 212 -32.75 35.62 1.72
CA LYS A 212 -32.90 34.52 2.71
C LYS A 212 -33.24 33.19 2.05
N HIS A 213 -33.86 33.21 0.86
CA HIS A 213 -34.22 32.03 0.08
C HIS A 213 -33.26 31.78 -1.10
N GLY A 214 -32.07 32.39 -1.10
CA GLY A 214 -31.04 32.15 -2.11
C GLY A 214 -31.29 32.84 -3.45
N ILE A 215 -32.20 33.81 -3.50
CA ILE A 215 -32.45 34.63 -4.70
C ILE A 215 -31.67 35.93 -4.54
N VAL A 216 -30.53 36.03 -5.22
CA VAL A 216 -29.57 37.12 -5.03
C VAL A 216 -29.47 38.00 -6.28
N THR A 217 -29.71 37.42 -7.46
CA THR A 217 -29.71 38.12 -8.75
C THR A 217 -31.09 38.13 -9.40
N LEU A 218 -31.28 38.97 -10.42
CA LEU A 218 -32.50 38.98 -11.24
C LEU A 218 -32.68 37.66 -12.01
N SER A 219 -31.58 36.99 -12.39
CA SER A 219 -31.59 35.65 -12.98
C SER A 219 -32.18 34.61 -12.03
N ASP A 220 -31.81 34.64 -10.75
CA ASP A 220 -32.37 33.73 -9.72
C ASP A 220 -33.89 33.93 -9.55
N LEU A 221 -34.38 35.14 -9.80
CA LEU A 221 -35.79 35.49 -9.66
C LEU A 221 -36.63 35.00 -10.85
N LYS A 222 -36.01 34.80 -12.02
CA LYS A 222 -36.67 34.43 -13.30
C LYS A 222 -37.62 33.23 -13.19
N PRO A 223 -37.26 32.09 -12.56
CA PRO A 223 -38.16 30.93 -12.44
C PRO A 223 -39.45 31.21 -11.68
N PHE A 224 -39.45 32.22 -10.79
CA PHE A 224 -40.59 32.60 -9.95
C PHE A 224 -41.50 33.65 -10.61
N LEU A 225 -41.00 34.38 -11.60
CA LEU A 225 -41.78 35.37 -12.35
C LEU A 225 -42.70 34.73 -13.40
N TYR A 226 -42.35 33.54 -13.90
CA TYR A 226 -43.00 32.91 -15.06
C TYR A 226 -43.71 31.58 -14.80
N ARG A 227 -43.54 30.94 -13.62
CA ARG A 227 -44.26 29.70 -13.26
C ARG A 227 -45.43 29.97 -12.31
N ARG A 228 -46.61 29.40 -12.61
CA ARG A 228 -47.86 29.60 -11.85
C ARG A 228 -47.89 28.98 -10.43
N LYS A 229 -46.90 28.21 -9.99
CA LYS A 229 -46.99 27.40 -8.75
C LYS A 229 -45.77 27.41 -7.81
N THR A 230 -44.74 28.22 -8.03
CA THR A 230 -43.61 28.32 -7.09
C THR A 230 -43.79 29.50 -6.14
N SER A 231 -44.22 29.24 -4.90
CA SER A 231 -44.33 30.29 -3.87
C SER A 231 -43.01 30.47 -3.11
N ILE A 232 -42.52 31.71 -3.02
CA ILE A 232 -41.45 32.07 -2.09
C ILE A 232 -42.10 32.53 -0.78
N PRO A 233 -41.80 31.90 0.38
CA PRO A 233 -42.36 32.31 1.66
C PRO A 233 -42.17 33.82 1.92
N ASN A 234 -43.26 34.50 2.28
CA ASN A 234 -43.32 35.94 2.56
C ASN A 234 -43.08 36.89 1.37
N VAL A 235 -43.01 36.36 0.13
CA VAL A 235 -42.98 37.15 -1.12
C VAL A 235 -44.24 36.82 -1.90
N GLY A 236 -45.24 37.70 -1.79
CA GLY A 236 -46.55 37.50 -2.43
C GLY A 236 -46.55 37.82 -3.92
N HIS A 237 -47.62 37.43 -4.62
CA HIS A 237 -47.81 37.72 -6.05
C HIS A 237 -47.72 39.20 -6.39
N SER A 238 -48.13 40.11 -5.49
CA SER A 238 -47.99 41.56 -5.67
C SER A 238 -46.51 42.01 -5.71
N THR A 239 -45.65 41.38 -4.92
CA THR A 239 -44.21 41.63 -4.93
C THR A 239 -43.55 41.10 -6.20
N LEU A 240 -43.94 39.90 -6.66
CA LEU A 240 -43.45 39.34 -7.92
C LEU A 240 -43.92 40.16 -9.14
N ARG A 241 -45.17 40.66 -9.12
CA ARG A 241 -45.67 41.57 -10.15
C ARG A 241 -44.88 42.89 -10.16
N ARG A 242 -44.57 43.44 -8.98
CA ARG A 242 -43.74 44.65 -8.86
C ARG A 242 -42.31 44.41 -9.33
N ALA A 243 -41.72 43.26 -9.00
CA ALA A 243 -40.40 42.85 -9.46
C ALA A 243 -40.35 42.76 -10.99
N ARG A 244 -41.36 42.13 -11.61
CA ARG A 244 -41.49 42.05 -13.07
C ARG A 244 -41.57 43.43 -13.73
N ALA A 245 -42.44 44.30 -13.24
CA ALA A 245 -42.59 45.65 -13.77
C ALA A 245 -41.27 46.45 -13.68
N ARG A 246 -40.48 46.25 -12.62
CA ARG A 246 -39.18 46.91 -12.46
C ARG A 246 -38.07 46.32 -13.33
N ILE A 247 -38.12 45.01 -13.61
CA ILE A 247 -37.24 44.38 -14.61
C ILE A 247 -37.55 44.91 -16.01
N GLU A 248 -38.84 45.02 -16.37
CA GLU A 248 -39.28 45.59 -17.64
C GLU A 248 -38.83 47.07 -17.76
N LEU A 249 -38.91 47.83 -16.67
CA LEU A 249 -38.41 49.20 -16.61
C LEU A 249 -36.88 49.26 -16.78
N LEU A 250 -36.10 48.45 -16.05
CA LEU A 250 -34.64 48.36 -16.23
C LEU A 250 -34.26 47.98 -17.67
N THR A 251 -35.03 47.07 -18.27
CA THR A 251 -34.83 46.65 -19.66
C THR A 251 -35.08 47.81 -20.64
N SER A 252 -36.09 48.65 -20.38
CA SER A 252 -36.35 49.84 -21.19
C SER A 252 -35.32 50.96 -21.03
N GLN A 253 -34.54 50.96 -19.94
CA GLN A 253 -33.49 51.96 -19.65
C GLN A 253 -32.09 51.50 -20.06
N SER A 254 -31.97 50.33 -20.68
CA SER A 254 -30.73 49.85 -21.29
C SER A 254 -30.76 50.18 -22.79
N SER A 255 -29.92 51.11 -23.23
CA SER A 255 -29.61 51.26 -24.66
C SER A 255 -28.73 50.09 -25.12
N GLU A 256 -28.74 49.80 -26.43
CA GLU A 256 -28.05 48.68 -27.09
C GLU A 256 -26.57 48.55 -26.67
N GLY A 257 -26.30 47.81 -25.58
CA GLY A 257 -25.01 47.17 -25.39
C GLY A 257 -24.38 47.22 -24.01
N THR A 258 -24.29 48.33 -23.28
CA THR A 258 -23.41 48.35 -22.09
C THR A 258 -23.68 49.35 -20.96
N GLN A 259 -24.59 50.34 -21.11
CA GLN A 259 -24.77 51.35 -20.06
C GLN A 259 -26.25 51.55 -19.70
N LEU A 260 -26.63 51.10 -18.49
CA LEU A 260 -27.94 51.37 -17.90
C LEU A 260 -28.04 52.84 -17.49
N ASP A 261 -29.09 53.52 -17.95
CA ASP A 261 -29.45 54.86 -17.46
C ASP A 261 -30.11 54.74 -16.07
N TRP A 262 -29.27 54.68 -15.04
CA TRP A 262 -29.72 54.62 -13.65
C TRP A 262 -30.47 55.89 -13.21
N ALA A 263 -30.17 57.05 -13.81
CA ALA A 263 -30.84 58.30 -13.50
C ALA A 263 -32.27 58.28 -14.07
N GLY A 264 -32.44 57.82 -15.32
CA GLY A 264 -33.74 57.58 -15.94
C GLY A 264 -34.57 56.52 -15.22
N TYR A 265 -33.94 55.43 -14.76
CA TYR A 265 -34.59 54.41 -13.93
C TYR A 265 -35.07 54.96 -12.58
N ALA A 266 -34.22 55.72 -11.86
CA ALA A 266 -34.60 56.32 -10.58
C ALA A 266 -35.74 57.34 -10.74
N ALA A 267 -35.66 58.21 -11.76
CA ALA A 267 -36.71 59.16 -12.09
C ALA A 267 -38.05 58.46 -12.40
N SER A 268 -38.01 57.33 -13.13
CA SER A 268 -39.18 56.52 -13.47
C SER A 268 -39.82 55.83 -12.25
N LEU A 269 -39.08 55.65 -11.16
CA LEU A 269 -39.60 55.14 -9.89
C LEU A 269 -40.19 56.23 -8.98
N GLY A 270 -40.01 57.52 -9.32
CA GLY A 270 -40.45 58.64 -8.49
C GLY A 270 -39.64 58.79 -7.19
N GLU A 271 -38.42 58.27 -7.16
CA GLU A 271 -37.54 58.28 -5.99
C GLU A 271 -36.26 59.07 -6.34
N GLU A 272 -35.71 59.84 -5.39
CA GLU A 272 -34.39 60.44 -5.61
C GLU A 272 -33.32 59.34 -5.79
N PRO A 273 -32.35 59.51 -6.70
CA PRO A 273 -31.30 58.53 -6.92
C PRO A 273 -30.57 58.27 -5.61
N ASN A 274 -30.82 57.09 -5.05
CA ASN A 274 -30.25 56.71 -3.77
C ASN A 274 -28.74 56.56 -3.95
N VAL A 275 -27.99 57.61 -3.58
CA VAL A 275 -26.53 57.71 -3.69
C VAL A 275 -25.84 56.50 -3.06
N PHE A 276 -26.46 55.89 -2.03
CA PHE A 276 -25.97 54.67 -1.40
C PHE A 276 -26.08 53.42 -2.32
N LEU A 277 -27.15 53.31 -3.12
CA LEU A 277 -27.35 52.21 -4.07
C LEU A 277 -26.37 52.34 -5.25
N LEU A 278 -26.19 53.56 -5.77
CA LEU A 278 -25.20 53.87 -6.81
C LEU A 278 -23.77 53.60 -6.32
N GLN A 279 -23.43 53.99 -5.08
CA GLN A 279 -22.14 53.64 -4.47
C GLN A 279 -21.98 52.13 -4.24
N GLN A 280 -23.02 51.39 -3.88
CA GLN A 280 -22.96 49.92 -3.74
C GLN A 280 -22.76 49.22 -5.08
N ILE A 281 -23.40 49.70 -6.15
CA ILE A 281 -23.25 49.20 -7.52
C ILE A 281 -21.86 49.53 -8.06
N GLN A 282 -21.38 50.77 -7.87
CA GLN A 282 -20.02 51.18 -8.23
C GLN A 282 -18.97 50.37 -7.45
N LYS A 283 -19.17 50.12 -6.15
CA LYS A 283 -18.28 49.27 -5.34
C LYS A 283 -18.32 47.79 -5.74
N HIS A 284 -19.42 47.33 -6.35
CA HIS A 284 -19.52 46.01 -6.97
C HIS A 284 -18.79 45.95 -8.32
N GLN A 285 -18.81 47.05 -9.09
CA GLN A 285 -18.06 47.20 -10.33
C GLN A 285 -16.55 47.37 -10.08
N ASP A 286 -16.14 48.11 -9.04
CA ASP A 286 -14.74 48.32 -8.64
C ASP A 286 -14.13 47.11 -7.91
N LYS A 287 -14.94 46.28 -7.23
CA LYS A 287 -14.51 44.97 -6.71
C LYS A 287 -14.22 43.95 -7.81
N ASN A 288 -14.70 44.21 -9.03
CA ASN A 288 -14.30 43.51 -10.25
C ASN A 288 -13.16 44.26 -10.95
N LYS A 289 -12.09 44.63 -10.21
CA LYS A 289 -10.75 44.67 -10.83
C LYS A 289 -10.61 43.32 -11.54
N ALA A 290 -10.51 43.33 -12.86
CA ALA A 290 -10.55 42.10 -13.65
C ALA A 290 -9.52 41.13 -13.09
N ILE A 291 -10.00 40.06 -12.45
CA ILE A 291 -9.13 39.03 -11.87
C ILE A 291 -8.19 38.60 -12.99
N SER A 292 -6.89 38.74 -12.76
CA SER A 292 -5.89 38.46 -13.79
C SER A 292 -6.01 37.02 -14.27
N GLU A 293 -5.63 36.78 -15.52
CA GLU A 293 -5.65 35.44 -16.10
C GLU A 293 -4.77 34.46 -15.29
N ARG A 294 -3.65 34.97 -14.74
CA ARG A 294 -2.79 34.19 -13.84
C ARG A 294 -3.54 33.72 -12.60
N ILE A 295 -4.23 34.60 -11.88
CA ILE A 295 -4.99 34.21 -10.68
C ILE A 295 -6.13 33.25 -11.03
N ARG A 296 -6.81 33.47 -12.16
CA ARG A 296 -7.89 32.58 -12.64
C ARG A 296 -7.41 31.14 -12.85
N ASN A 297 -6.19 30.98 -13.36
CA ASN A 297 -5.61 29.67 -13.68
C ASN A 297 -4.93 28.99 -12.48
N LEU A 298 -4.87 29.62 -11.31
CA LEU A 298 -4.33 28.97 -10.12
C LEU A 298 -5.23 27.82 -9.64
N PRO A 299 -4.65 26.75 -9.09
CA PRO A 299 -5.40 25.65 -8.49
C PRO A 299 -6.19 26.13 -7.27
N ILE A 300 -7.38 25.56 -7.03
CA ILE A 300 -8.23 25.98 -5.90
C ILE A 300 -7.62 25.67 -4.53
N GLU A 301 -6.70 24.70 -4.46
CA GLU A 301 -5.96 24.31 -3.27
C GLU A 301 -5.13 25.47 -2.69
N ILE A 302 -4.78 26.46 -3.52
CA ILE A 302 -4.08 27.67 -3.06
C ILE A 302 -4.92 28.52 -2.11
N LEU A 303 -6.23 28.30 -2.05
CA LEU A 303 -7.16 29.05 -1.20
C LEU A 303 -7.24 28.51 0.24
N TYR A 304 -6.72 27.31 0.51
CA TYR A 304 -6.75 26.66 1.83
C TYR A 304 -8.15 26.70 2.48
N LEU A 305 -9.15 26.18 1.76
CA LEU A 305 -10.56 26.06 2.20
C LEU A 305 -10.80 24.80 3.07
N GLY A 306 -9.76 24.01 3.34
CA GLY A 306 -9.77 22.83 4.21
C GLY A 306 -10.61 21.68 3.63
N VAL A 307 -11.41 21.00 4.44
CA VAL A 307 -12.23 19.84 4.01
C VAL A 307 -13.18 20.17 2.84
N LYS A 308 -13.46 21.46 2.59
CA LYS A 308 -14.31 21.91 1.48
C LYS A 308 -13.63 21.81 0.12
N GLU A 309 -12.30 21.87 0.06
CA GLU A 309 -11.52 21.74 -1.17
C GLU A 309 -11.77 20.38 -1.81
N LYS A 310 -11.72 19.31 -1.01
CA LYS A 310 -12.03 17.96 -1.48
C LYS A 310 -13.40 17.88 -2.18
N HIS A 311 -14.42 18.52 -1.62
CA HIS A 311 -15.76 18.52 -2.22
C HIS A 311 -15.86 19.38 -3.48
N LEU A 312 -15.04 20.42 -3.59
CA LEU A 312 -14.92 21.23 -4.81
C LEU A 312 -14.21 20.43 -5.92
N LEU A 313 -13.10 19.76 -5.60
CA LEU A 313 -12.37 18.88 -6.52
C LEU A 313 -13.24 17.69 -6.99
N GLU A 314 -13.99 17.05 -6.08
CA GLU A 314 -14.96 15.99 -6.41
C GLU A 314 -16.07 16.47 -7.35
N ALA A 315 -16.36 17.77 -7.36
CA ALA A 315 -17.33 18.40 -8.26
C ALA A 315 -16.69 18.97 -9.53
N ASP A 316 -15.44 18.62 -9.83
CA ASP A 316 -14.64 19.10 -10.96
C ASP A 316 -14.49 20.63 -11.00
N VAL A 317 -14.22 21.21 -9.82
CA VAL A 317 -13.76 22.60 -9.67
C VAL A 317 -12.28 22.53 -9.35
N ARG A 318 -11.41 22.79 -10.32
CA ARG A 318 -9.97 22.57 -10.17
C ARG A 318 -9.19 23.88 -10.08
N ILE A 319 -9.62 24.91 -10.80
CA ILE A 319 -8.98 26.22 -10.79
C ILE A 319 -9.90 27.30 -10.23
N ILE A 320 -9.32 28.45 -9.86
CA ILE A 320 -10.07 29.60 -9.34
C ILE A 320 -11.15 30.04 -10.33
N ASP A 321 -10.89 29.99 -11.64
CA ASP A 321 -11.90 30.35 -12.65
C ASP A 321 -13.13 29.44 -12.62
N ASP A 322 -12.97 28.13 -12.42
CA ASP A 322 -14.08 27.19 -12.27
C ASP A 322 -14.93 27.55 -11.05
N LEU A 323 -14.26 27.92 -9.95
CA LEU A 323 -14.93 28.31 -8.72
C LEU A 323 -15.72 29.60 -8.93
N LEU A 324 -15.13 30.60 -9.59
CA LEU A 324 -15.77 31.89 -9.89
C LEU A 324 -17.00 31.71 -10.79
N LYS A 325 -16.95 30.82 -11.79
CA LYS A 325 -18.09 30.49 -12.66
C LYS A 325 -19.28 29.87 -11.92
N ARG A 326 -19.02 29.25 -10.76
CA ARG A 326 -20.06 28.61 -9.93
C ARG A 326 -20.54 29.46 -8.76
N ILE A 327 -20.06 30.70 -8.63
CA ILE A 327 -20.57 31.65 -7.64
C ILE A 327 -21.82 32.35 -8.21
N PRO A 328 -22.92 32.47 -7.43
CA PRO A 328 -23.08 32.07 -6.02
C PRO A 328 -23.22 30.56 -5.82
N LEU A 329 -22.57 30.02 -4.79
CA LEU A 329 -22.61 28.57 -4.50
C LEU A 329 -23.96 28.20 -3.90
N ARG A 330 -24.85 27.62 -4.71
CA ARG A 330 -26.22 27.28 -4.27
C ARG A 330 -26.20 26.12 -3.29
N ARG A 331 -27.03 26.21 -2.25
CA ARG A 331 -27.09 25.20 -1.19
C ARG A 331 -27.54 23.85 -1.77
N GLY A 332 -26.64 22.86 -1.72
CA GLY A 332 -26.92 21.50 -2.20
C GLY A 332 -26.39 21.20 -3.60
N GLU A 333 -25.84 22.19 -4.31
CA GLU A 333 -25.21 22.00 -5.63
C GLU A 333 -23.90 21.21 -5.52
N ILE A 334 -23.04 21.58 -4.57
CA ILE A 334 -21.86 20.82 -4.19
C ILE A 334 -22.04 20.35 -2.74
N PRO A 335 -22.03 19.03 -2.46
CA PRO A 335 -22.24 18.50 -1.12
C PRO A 335 -21.31 19.17 -0.10
N ARG A 336 -21.89 19.63 1.02
CA ARG A 336 -21.19 20.27 2.14
C ARG A 336 -20.48 21.60 1.81
N VAL A 337 -20.62 22.12 0.60
CA VAL A 337 -20.16 23.46 0.21
C VAL A 337 -21.36 24.41 0.22
N GLY A 338 -21.14 25.67 0.60
CA GLY A 338 -22.23 26.64 0.69
C GLY A 338 -21.75 28.06 0.99
N PRO A 339 -22.64 28.95 1.45
CA PRO A 339 -22.34 30.39 1.56
C PRO A 339 -21.15 30.75 2.46
N SER A 340 -20.82 29.92 3.44
CA SER A 340 -19.63 30.12 4.28
C SER A 340 -18.33 29.84 3.51
N THR A 341 -18.32 28.82 2.66
CA THR A 341 -17.19 28.49 1.79
C THR A 341 -17.03 29.55 0.72
N GLU A 342 -18.14 30.04 0.14
CA GLU A 342 -18.12 31.16 -0.80
C GLU A 342 -17.48 32.41 -0.20
N LYS A 343 -17.92 32.81 1.00
CA LYS A 343 -17.34 33.96 1.72
C LYS A 343 -15.86 33.78 2.00
N LEU A 344 -15.45 32.57 2.37
CA LEU A 344 -14.03 32.28 2.62
C LEU A 344 -13.24 32.34 1.32
N ALA A 345 -13.71 31.72 0.24
CA ALA A 345 -13.09 31.76 -1.08
C ALA A 345 -12.96 33.19 -1.61
N GLN A 346 -14.02 34.00 -1.54
CA GLN A 346 -13.98 35.42 -1.92
C GLN A 346 -12.94 36.19 -1.09
N LYS A 347 -12.87 35.95 0.22
CA LYS A 347 -11.84 36.56 1.08
C LYS A 347 -10.43 36.15 0.62
N ARG A 348 -10.20 34.88 0.32
CA ARG A 348 -8.88 34.36 -0.08
C ARG A 348 -8.46 34.85 -1.47
N VAL A 349 -9.39 34.88 -2.43
CA VAL A 349 -9.17 35.49 -3.75
C VAL A 349 -8.87 36.99 -3.63
N SER A 350 -9.54 37.71 -2.72
CA SER A 350 -9.22 39.13 -2.49
C SER A 350 -7.82 39.36 -1.89
N LEU A 351 -7.31 38.41 -1.10
CA LEU A 351 -5.94 38.47 -0.59
C LEU A 351 -4.92 38.14 -1.69
N LEU A 352 -5.23 37.20 -2.60
CA LEU A 352 -4.39 36.95 -3.78
C LEU A 352 -4.29 38.18 -4.68
N LEU A 353 -5.42 38.86 -4.94
CA LEU A 353 -5.43 40.10 -5.72
C LEU A 353 -4.63 41.23 -5.04
N ALA A 354 -4.57 41.25 -3.71
CA ALA A 354 -3.78 42.22 -2.97
C ALA A 354 -2.27 41.88 -2.97
N ALA A 355 -1.93 40.60 -3.17
CA ALA A 355 -0.56 40.11 -3.24
C ALA A 355 0.01 40.13 -4.68
N GLU A 356 -0.81 40.44 -5.68
CA GLU A 356 -0.36 40.58 -7.07
C GLU A 356 0.37 41.91 -7.26
N CYS A 357 1.60 41.85 -7.76
CA CYS A 357 2.43 43.02 -8.07
C CYS A 357 2.07 43.61 -9.44
N GLU A 358 2.60 44.79 -9.75
CA GLU A 358 2.33 45.49 -11.03
C GLU A 358 2.77 44.72 -12.28
N GLN A 359 3.67 43.74 -12.13
CA GLN A 359 4.15 42.86 -13.22
C GLN A 359 3.30 41.60 -13.39
N GLY A 360 2.28 41.39 -12.55
CA GLY A 360 1.44 40.19 -12.56
C GLY A 360 2.07 38.97 -11.88
N ASP A 361 3.18 39.13 -11.15
CA ASP A 361 3.68 38.14 -10.20
C ASP A 361 2.95 38.22 -8.87
N ILE A 362 2.84 37.09 -8.18
CA ILE A 362 2.12 36.99 -6.91
C ILE A 362 3.14 36.79 -5.79
N ASP A 363 3.12 37.69 -4.80
CA ASP A 363 3.89 37.52 -3.57
C ASP A 363 3.24 36.45 -2.69
N PHE A 364 3.59 35.19 -2.97
CA PHE A 364 3.12 34.04 -2.21
C PHE A 364 3.56 34.08 -0.75
N GLN A 365 4.69 34.72 -0.42
CA GLN A 365 5.13 34.84 0.97
C GLN A 365 4.15 35.71 1.76
N SER A 366 3.82 36.89 1.26
CA SER A 366 2.85 37.79 1.89
C SER A 366 1.45 37.15 1.96
N TYR A 367 1.01 36.51 0.87
CA TYR A 367 -0.27 35.81 0.85
C TYR A 367 -0.35 34.67 1.88
N PHE A 368 0.64 33.77 1.92
CA PHE A 368 0.62 32.63 2.84
C PHE A 368 0.73 33.04 4.31
N ASN A 369 1.51 34.10 4.60
CA ASN A 369 1.58 34.71 5.92
C ASN A 369 0.20 35.21 6.39
N GLU A 370 -0.53 35.93 5.54
CA GLU A 370 -1.87 36.47 5.85
C GLU A 370 -2.93 35.36 6.08
N ILE A 371 -2.77 34.22 5.40
CA ILE A 371 -3.69 33.10 5.57
C ILE A 371 -3.26 32.10 6.66
N GLY A 372 -2.06 32.28 7.22
CA GLY A 372 -1.51 31.48 8.30
C GLY A 372 -0.97 30.12 7.85
N VAL A 373 -0.51 30.02 6.60
CA VAL A 373 0.12 28.83 5.98
C VAL A 373 1.64 29.00 6.02
N THR A 374 2.35 27.93 6.40
CA THR A 374 3.82 27.93 6.45
C THR A 374 4.40 27.46 5.11
N ILE A 375 5.37 28.19 4.56
CA ILE A 375 6.11 27.80 3.36
C ILE A 375 7.34 26.97 3.76
N ILE A 376 7.52 25.81 3.13
CA ILE A 376 8.62 24.87 3.42
C ILE A 376 9.20 24.32 2.09
N PRO A 377 10.53 24.18 1.93
CA PRO A 377 11.57 24.74 2.79
C PRO A 377 11.58 26.27 2.80
N SER A 378 12.16 26.85 3.84
CA SER A 378 12.46 28.29 3.90
C SER A 378 13.46 28.76 2.82
N PHE A 379 14.28 27.85 2.30
CA PHE A 379 15.28 28.06 1.24
C PHE A 379 14.82 27.46 -0.10
N GLU A 380 15.57 27.70 -1.18
CA GLU A 380 15.39 27.04 -2.47
C GLU A 380 16.39 25.90 -2.62
N VAL A 381 16.06 24.91 -3.44
CA VAL A 381 16.86 23.72 -3.69
C VAL A 381 17.16 23.59 -5.17
N SER A 382 18.44 23.64 -5.54
CA SER A 382 18.87 23.66 -6.94
C SER A 382 19.44 22.31 -7.42
N SER A 383 19.72 21.37 -6.52
CA SER A 383 20.30 20.07 -6.87
C SER A 383 19.82 18.90 -6.00
N ALA A 384 19.98 17.68 -6.51
CA ALA A 384 19.66 16.44 -5.81
C ALA A 384 20.40 16.29 -4.48
N ARG A 385 21.67 16.70 -4.45
CA ARG A 385 22.50 16.65 -3.26
C ARG A 385 22.01 17.64 -2.20
N GLU A 386 21.66 18.85 -2.61
CA GLU A 386 21.05 19.84 -1.71
C GLU A 386 19.71 19.32 -1.17
N PHE A 387 18.85 18.78 -2.04
CA PHE A 387 17.58 18.15 -1.65
C PHE A 387 17.79 17.08 -0.56
N LEU A 388 18.66 16.10 -0.82
CA LEU A 388 18.93 15.01 0.12
C LEU A 388 19.51 15.49 1.44
N SER A 389 20.49 16.41 1.39
CA SER A 389 21.10 16.98 2.59
C SER A 389 20.11 17.79 3.44
N SER A 390 19.09 18.39 2.79
CA SER A 390 18.09 19.24 3.42
C SER A 390 16.91 18.49 4.05
N LEU A 391 16.72 17.20 3.77
CA LEU A 391 15.56 16.41 4.24
C LEU A 391 15.36 16.51 5.76
N ARG A 392 16.43 16.45 6.54
CA ARG A 392 16.34 16.53 8.01
C ARG A 392 15.87 17.91 8.48
N ASP A 393 16.37 18.96 7.85
CA ASP A 393 16.01 20.33 8.22
C ASP A 393 14.58 20.65 7.79
N VAL A 394 14.16 20.18 6.61
CA VAL A 394 12.77 20.25 6.15
C VAL A 394 11.82 19.53 7.11
N PHE A 395 12.18 18.34 7.60
CA PHE A 395 11.34 17.63 8.56
C PHE A 395 11.26 18.38 9.89
N ARG A 396 12.33 19.07 10.34
CA ARG A 396 12.27 19.96 11.50
C ARG A 396 11.37 21.18 11.27
N GLU A 397 11.39 21.77 10.07
CA GLU A 397 10.45 22.84 9.71
C GLU A 397 8.99 22.33 9.76
N ILE A 398 8.73 21.12 9.25
CA ILE A 398 7.40 20.47 9.32
C ILE A 398 6.98 20.24 10.78
N GLU A 399 7.87 19.73 11.62
CA GLU A 399 7.62 19.52 13.05
C GLU A 399 7.22 20.82 13.75
N THR A 400 7.91 21.91 13.42
CA THR A 400 7.65 23.26 13.95
C THR A 400 6.32 23.82 13.44
N ALA A 401 5.95 23.52 12.19
CA ALA A 401 4.69 23.95 11.58
C ALA A 401 3.46 23.19 12.13
N LEU A 402 3.64 22.00 12.69
CA LEU A 402 2.55 21.22 13.30
C LEU A 402 2.04 21.92 14.56
N ARG A 403 0.80 22.45 14.51
CA ARG A 403 0.15 23.11 15.67
C ARG A 403 -0.54 22.15 16.65
N ASP A 404 -0.95 20.97 16.18
CA ASP A 404 -1.58 19.94 17.01
C ASP A 404 -0.49 19.17 17.76
N ASP A 405 -0.47 19.27 19.09
CA ASP A 405 0.57 18.67 19.91
C ASP A 405 0.64 17.15 19.71
N LEU A 406 -0.49 16.46 19.56
CA LEU A 406 -0.51 15.01 19.33
C LEU A 406 0.11 14.66 17.97
N LEU A 407 -0.18 15.44 16.92
CA LEU A 407 0.46 15.26 15.62
C LEU A 407 1.96 15.55 15.68
N ARG A 408 2.38 16.58 16.42
CA ARG A 408 3.80 16.88 16.65
C ARG A 408 4.50 15.73 17.35
N ALA A 409 3.89 15.14 18.38
CA ALA A 409 4.47 13.98 19.06
C ALA A 409 4.51 12.72 18.21
N ILE A 410 3.48 12.46 17.38
CA ILE A 410 3.54 11.38 16.40
C ILE A 410 4.69 11.63 15.42
N PHE A 411 4.83 12.85 14.91
CA PHE A 411 5.88 13.20 13.97
C PHE A 411 7.28 13.04 14.57
N ALA A 412 7.54 13.68 15.71
CA ALA A 412 8.84 13.67 16.37
C ALA A 412 9.23 12.27 16.89
N ASN A 413 8.33 11.58 17.61
CA ASN A 413 8.65 10.35 18.32
C ASN A 413 8.32 9.07 17.53
N ARG A 414 7.82 9.18 16.29
CA ARG A 414 7.59 8.02 15.41
C ARG A 414 8.04 8.16 13.97
N LEU A 415 7.92 9.33 13.34
CA LEU A 415 8.39 9.51 11.96
C LEU A 415 9.86 9.91 11.90
N CYS A 416 10.32 10.81 12.78
CA CYS A 416 11.67 11.39 12.74
C CYS A 416 12.69 10.68 13.64
N CYS A 417 12.28 9.66 14.40
CA CYS A 417 13.13 8.99 15.37
C CYS A 417 13.68 7.66 14.82
N SER A 418 14.79 7.20 15.40
CA SER A 418 15.29 5.84 15.16
C SER A 418 14.29 4.80 15.69
N ASP A 419 14.32 3.57 15.14
CA ASP A 419 13.38 2.51 15.56
C ASP A 419 13.55 2.10 17.05
N ASP A 420 14.70 2.38 17.67
CA ASP A 420 14.98 2.13 19.09
C ASP A 420 14.40 3.22 20.02
N GLU A 421 14.27 4.45 19.52
CA GLU A 421 13.69 5.59 20.24
C GLU A 421 12.19 5.74 19.94
N LYS A 422 11.66 4.89 19.06
CA LYS A 422 10.31 4.97 18.53
C LYS A 422 9.28 4.57 19.54
N MET A 423 8.53 5.55 20.01
CA MET A 423 7.40 5.29 20.89
C MET A 423 6.32 4.47 20.16
N THR A 424 5.82 3.43 20.80
CA THR A 424 4.64 2.68 20.36
C THR A 424 3.39 3.56 20.33
N LEU A 425 2.35 3.11 19.60
CA LEU A 425 1.06 3.81 19.58
C LEU A 425 0.44 3.91 20.98
N GLU A 426 0.65 2.87 21.79
CA GLU A 426 0.27 2.81 23.20
C GLU A 426 1.03 3.81 24.06
N GLU A 427 2.35 3.93 23.89
CA GLU A 427 3.17 4.88 24.64
C GLU A 427 2.81 6.34 24.31
N ILE A 428 2.56 6.67 23.04
CA ILE A 428 2.07 8.01 22.67
C ILE A 428 0.69 8.27 23.29
N ALA A 429 -0.21 7.29 23.24
CA ALA A 429 -1.54 7.43 23.82
C ALA A 429 -1.49 7.65 25.34
N GLN A 430 -0.56 7.00 26.03
CA GLN A 430 -0.34 7.16 27.47
C GLN A 430 0.29 8.51 27.81
N ALA A 431 1.29 8.96 27.05
CA ALA A 431 2.01 10.21 27.29
C ALA A 431 1.12 11.46 27.21
N TYR A 432 0.08 11.44 26.38
CA TYR A 432 -0.84 12.58 26.22
C TYR A 432 -1.96 12.67 27.26
N GLY A 433 -2.21 11.60 28.03
CA GLY A 433 -3.32 11.54 28.99
C GLY A 433 -4.71 11.78 28.39
N GLY A 434 -5.77 11.61 29.17
CA GLY A 434 -7.11 12.07 28.77
C GLY A 434 -7.93 11.15 27.84
N GLY A 435 -7.73 9.83 27.88
CA GLY A 435 -8.64 8.87 27.20
C GLY A 435 -8.43 8.72 25.70
N ILE A 436 -7.32 9.21 25.15
CA ILE A 436 -6.91 8.96 23.77
C ILE A 436 -6.53 7.47 23.64
N THR A 437 -7.16 6.78 22.69
CA THR A 437 -6.88 5.36 22.45
C THR A 437 -5.75 5.16 21.45
N ARG A 438 -5.05 4.03 21.54
CA ARG A 438 -4.10 3.55 20.52
C ARG A 438 -4.64 3.67 19.09
N GLU A 439 -5.91 3.31 18.89
CA GLU A 439 -6.57 3.40 17.58
C GLU A 439 -6.72 4.85 17.10
N ARG A 440 -6.97 5.79 18.03
CA ARG A 440 -7.04 7.22 17.70
C ARG A 440 -5.68 7.75 17.26
N VAL A 441 -4.59 7.31 17.90
CA VAL A 441 -3.21 7.63 17.48
C VAL A 441 -2.93 7.09 16.08
N ARG A 442 -3.27 5.82 15.81
CA ARG A 442 -3.13 5.19 14.48
C ARG A 442 -3.86 5.97 13.38
N GLN A 443 -5.09 6.39 13.64
CA GLN A 443 -5.89 7.18 12.68
C GLN A 443 -5.26 8.55 12.40
N ARG A 444 -4.72 9.20 13.44
CA ARG A 444 -4.03 10.50 13.31
C ARG A 444 -2.71 10.37 12.55
N GLU A 445 -1.94 9.32 12.81
CA GLU A 445 -0.71 8.98 12.08
C GLU A 445 -0.98 8.74 10.59
N ALA A 446 -1.96 7.89 10.26
CA ALA A 446 -2.31 7.61 8.87
C ALA A 446 -2.81 8.86 8.13
N LYS A 447 -3.54 9.75 8.82
CA LYS A 447 -3.98 11.03 8.26
C LYS A 447 -2.79 11.96 8.01
N LEU A 448 -1.85 12.06 8.96
CA LEU A 448 -0.64 12.87 8.83
C LEU A 448 0.22 12.42 7.65
N LEU A 449 0.49 11.12 7.53
CA LEU A 449 1.25 10.55 6.41
C LEU A 449 0.58 10.82 5.07
N SER A 450 -0.75 10.68 4.99
CA SER A 450 -1.49 11.00 3.77
C SER A 450 -1.36 12.47 3.42
N SER A 451 -1.58 13.38 4.37
CA SER A 451 -1.46 14.82 4.11
C SER A 451 -0.07 15.24 3.68
N LEU A 452 0.98 14.65 4.28
CA LEU A 452 2.37 14.93 3.92
C LEU A 452 2.70 14.41 2.51
N ALA A 453 2.30 13.18 2.18
CA ALA A 453 2.50 12.63 0.85
C ALA A 453 1.76 13.47 -0.21
N ASP A 454 0.50 13.83 0.04
CA ASP A 454 -0.27 14.69 -0.85
C ASP A 454 0.38 16.07 -1.00
N GLY A 455 0.84 16.66 0.11
CA GLY A 455 1.52 17.96 0.10
C GLY A 455 2.84 17.95 -0.65
N LEU A 456 3.68 16.93 -0.46
CA LEU A 456 4.97 16.82 -1.15
C LEU A 456 4.83 16.55 -2.65
N LEU A 457 3.72 15.93 -3.08
CA LEU A 457 3.44 15.67 -4.49
C LEU A 457 2.72 16.82 -5.19
N ARG A 458 1.85 17.55 -4.49
CA ARG A 458 0.98 18.58 -5.08
C ARG A 458 1.36 20.00 -4.71
N GLY A 459 2.27 20.20 -3.76
CA GLY A 459 2.63 21.51 -3.20
C GLY A 459 1.74 21.97 -2.04
N PHE A 460 0.58 21.34 -1.81
CA PHE A 460 -0.42 21.83 -0.84
C PHE A 460 -0.80 20.76 0.18
N SER A 461 -0.55 21.03 1.47
CA SER A 461 -1.07 20.23 2.59
C SER A 461 -2.04 21.07 3.41
N SER A 462 -3.27 20.58 3.61
CA SER A 462 -4.30 21.27 4.40
C SER A 462 -4.22 20.98 5.91
N GLU A 463 -3.69 19.82 6.30
CA GLU A 463 -3.46 19.45 7.70
C GLU A 463 -2.17 18.61 7.82
N PRO A 464 -1.01 19.21 8.17
CA PRO A 464 -0.81 20.63 8.55
C PRO A 464 -0.95 21.60 7.37
N ALA A 465 -1.30 22.86 7.67
CA ALA A 465 -1.42 23.95 6.69
C ALA A 465 -0.03 24.40 6.20
N ILE A 466 0.52 23.67 5.23
CA ILE A 466 1.86 23.85 4.69
C ILE A 466 1.76 24.01 3.17
N PHE A 467 2.56 24.94 2.63
CA PHE A 467 2.85 25.07 1.21
C PHE A 467 4.27 24.58 0.96
N PHE A 468 4.42 23.53 0.16
CA PHE A 468 5.72 23.02 -0.25
C PHE A 468 6.17 23.73 -1.53
N LYS A 469 7.40 24.25 -1.54
CA LYS A 469 7.95 24.91 -2.73
C LYS A 469 8.09 23.92 -3.89
N GLU A 470 7.87 24.43 -5.10
CA GLU A 470 7.79 23.62 -6.32
C GLU A 470 9.11 22.90 -6.67
N ASP A 471 10.23 23.59 -6.48
CA ASP A 471 11.59 23.06 -6.64
C ASP A 471 11.86 21.86 -5.72
N TYR A 472 11.32 21.88 -4.51
CA TYR A 472 11.40 20.78 -3.55
C TYR A 472 10.45 19.63 -3.92
N CYS A 473 9.21 19.94 -4.30
CA CYS A 473 8.21 18.96 -4.73
C CYS A 473 8.66 18.17 -5.96
N LEU A 474 9.42 18.78 -6.87
CA LEU A 474 9.88 18.15 -8.11
C LEU A 474 10.55 16.80 -7.88
N TYR A 475 11.38 16.66 -6.84
CA TYR A 475 12.06 15.40 -6.51
C TYR A 475 11.07 14.30 -6.10
N TRP A 476 10.05 14.65 -5.31
CA TRP A 476 9.00 13.71 -4.91
C TRP A 476 8.12 13.30 -6.10
N VAL A 477 7.79 14.25 -6.98
CA VAL A 477 7.04 14.00 -8.22
C VAL A 477 7.80 13.05 -9.14
N LYS A 478 9.11 13.29 -9.37
CA LYS A 478 9.97 12.39 -10.15
C LYS A 478 9.95 10.96 -9.59
N ALA A 479 10.07 10.81 -8.27
CA ALA A 479 10.03 9.50 -7.62
C ALA A 479 8.66 8.82 -7.75
N ALA A 480 7.57 9.56 -7.59
CA ALA A 480 6.22 9.03 -7.76
C ALA A 480 5.95 8.55 -9.20
N GLN A 481 6.34 9.33 -10.21
CA GLN A 481 6.21 8.96 -11.62
C GLN A 481 6.97 7.65 -11.94
N ARG A 482 8.17 7.47 -11.40
CA ARG A 482 8.94 6.23 -11.59
C ARG A 482 8.31 5.00 -10.92
N LEU A 483 7.48 5.21 -9.90
CA LEU A 483 6.88 4.16 -9.09
C LEU A 483 5.39 3.93 -9.39
N GLU A 484 4.79 4.73 -10.29
CA GLU A 484 3.35 4.75 -10.58
C GLU A 484 2.78 3.37 -10.93
N SER A 485 3.48 2.61 -11.78
CA SER A 485 3.06 1.30 -12.27
C SER A 485 3.40 0.12 -11.34
N ILE A 486 3.98 0.36 -10.17
CA ILE A 486 4.47 -0.69 -9.27
C ILE A 486 3.56 -0.78 -8.05
N ASP A 487 2.87 -1.91 -7.88
CA ASP A 487 1.99 -2.17 -6.71
C ASP A 487 2.81 -2.48 -5.47
N GLU A 488 3.84 -3.27 -5.69
CA GLU A 488 4.62 -3.95 -4.70
C GLU A 488 6.07 -4.01 -5.15
N ILE A 489 6.97 -3.48 -4.34
CA ILE A 489 8.39 -3.37 -4.68
C ILE A 489 9.26 -3.98 -3.57
N SER A 490 10.42 -4.52 -3.94
CA SER A 490 11.43 -4.91 -2.96
C SER A 490 12.13 -3.66 -2.40
N LEU A 491 12.77 -3.74 -1.23
CA LEU A 491 13.51 -2.61 -0.67
C LEU A 491 14.68 -2.16 -1.57
N PRO A 492 15.50 -3.06 -2.15
CA PRO A 492 16.56 -2.66 -3.08
C PRO A 492 16.03 -2.01 -4.37
N ASP A 493 14.96 -2.57 -4.95
CA ASP A 493 14.35 -1.99 -6.15
C ASP A 493 13.76 -0.61 -5.86
N LEU A 494 13.22 -0.40 -4.64
CA LEU A 494 12.74 0.89 -4.19
C LEU A 494 13.88 1.91 -4.09
N VAL A 495 14.97 1.56 -3.40
CA VAL A 495 16.15 2.42 -3.25
C VAL A 495 16.73 2.76 -4.62
N SER A 496 16.83 1.78 -5.52
CA SER A 496 17.32 1.97 -6.89
C SER A 496 16.40 2.89 -7.71
N ALA A 497 15.08 2.68 -7.64
CA ALA A 497 14.10 3.51 -8.35
C ALA A 497 14.13 4.96 -7.85
N VAL A 498 14.23 5.17 -6.53
CA VAL A 498 14.29 6.49 -5.91
C VAL A 498 15.62 7.18 -6.22
N ALA A 499 16.75 6.50 -6.09
CA ALA A 499 18.07 7.05 -6.47
C ALA A 499 18.10 7.44 -7.97
N GLY A 500 17.52 6.61 -8.83
CA GLY A 500 17.40 6.92 -10.26
C GLY A 500 16.44 8.07 -10.56
N ALA A 501 15.43 8.33 -9.71
CA ALA A 501 14.52 9.46 -9.85
C ALA A 501 15.12 10.77 -9.33
N TRP A 502 15.94 10.68 -8.28
CA TRP A 502 16.62 11.82 -7.68
C TRP A 502 17.97 12.12 -8.30
N GLU A 503 18.46 11.30 -9.23
CA GLU A 503 19.78 11.48 -9.85
C GLU A 503 20.91 11.48 -8.80
N SER A 504 20.80 10.61 -7.79
CA SER A 504 21.70 10.51 -6.64
C SER A 504 22.34 9.13 -6.51
N GLU A 505 23.35 9.00 -5.66
CA GLU A 505 23.96 7.71 -5.35
C GLU A 505 23.05 6.88 -4.42
N LEU A 506 23.12 5.54 -4.53
CA LEU A 506 22.33 4.62 -3.70
C LEU A 506 22.58 4.87 -2.21
N GLY A 507 23.84 5.06 -1.81
CA GLY A 507 24.23 5.27 -0.41
C GLY A 507 23.63 6.54 0.21
N GLU A 508 23.40 7.59 -0.59
CA GLU A 508 22.79 8.82 -0.11
C GLU A 508 21.28 8.64 0.16
N VAL A 509 20.59 7.87 -0.67
CA VAL A 509 19.16 7.52 -0.48
C VAL A 509 18.99 6.57 0.69
N GLU A 510 19.89 5.59 0.81
CA GLU A 510 19.94 4.65 1.94
C GLU A 510 20.08 5.38 3.28
N ALA A 511 20.91 6.41 3.36
CA ALA A 511 21.13 7.19 4.58
C ALA A 511 19.87 7.94 5.07
N VAL A 512 18.93 8.23 4.17
CA VAL A 512 17.67 8.95 4.49
C VAL A 512 16.43 8.07 4.39
N LEU A 513 16.58 6.78 4.06
CA LEU A 513 15.51 5.81 3.85
C LEU A 513 14.47 5.76 5.00
N PRO A 514 14.86 5.82 6.29
CA PRO A 514 13.90 5.82 7.40
C PRO A 514 12.93 7.01 7.38
N LEU A 515 13.34 8.16 6.84
CA LEU A 515 12.51 9.37 6.77
C LEU A 515 11.55 9.32 5.59
N ILE A 516 12.00 8.78 4.46
CA ILE A 516 11.27 8.82 3.20
C ILE A 516 10.33 7.61 3.03
N LEU A 517 10.69 6.44 3.58
CA LEU A 517 9.91 5.21 3.43
C LEU A 517 8.48 5.32 4.01
N PRO A 518 8.24 5.92 5.18
CA PRO A 518 6.88 6.12 5.70
C PRO A 518 6.01 6.96 4.76
N ILE A 519 6.59 7.96 4.09
CA ILE A 519 5.89 8.83 3.14
C ILE A 519 5.55 8.06 1.87
N ILE A 520 6.53 7.33 1.31
CA ILE A 520 6.35 6.54 0.08
C ILE A 520 5.34 5.39 0.28
N SER A 521 5.48 4.66 1.39
CA SER A 521 4.63 3.50 1.69
C SER A 521 3.29 3.87 2.30
N GLY A 522 3.16 5.08 2.89
CA GLY A 522 1.95 5.53 3.59
C GLY A 522 1.71 4.86 4.94
N GLU A 523 2.67 4.07 5.43
CA GLU A 523 2.61 3.38 6.73
C GLU A 523 3.97 3.48 7.43
N ILE A 524 3.95 3.67 8.75
CA ILE A 524 5.17 3.57 9.55
C ILE A 524 5.56 2.09 9.62
N THR A 525 6.32 1.65 8.62
CA THR A 525 6.93 0.33 8.61
C THR A 525 8.05 0.37 9.65
N SER A 526 7.96 -0.46 10.69
CA SER A 526 9.15 -0.78 11.48
C SER A 526 10.08 -1.55 10.56
N LEU A 527 11.08 -0.86 10.03
CA LEU A 527 12.28 -1.53 9.58
C LEU A 527 12.92 -2.05 10.87
N LYS A 528 12.48 -3.22 11.37
CA LYS A 528 13.10 -3.96 12.51
C LYS A 528 14.47 -4.49 12.11
N VAL A 529 15.25 -3.54 11.66
CA VAL A 529 16.36 -3.53 10.76
C VAL A 529 16.94 -2.16 11.03
N ASN A 530 17.53 -2.01 12.22
CA ASN A 530 18.91 -1.61 12.43
C ASN A 530 19.66 -1.25 11.14
N PHE A 531 19.18 -0.36 10.29
CA PHE A 531 19.78 -0.11 8.99
C PHE A 531 21.10 0.63 9.19
N LYS A 532 21.16 1.47 10.23
CA LYS A 532 22.37 2.13 10.72
C LYS A 532 23.37 1.16 11.34
N GLU A 533 22.93 0.22 12.19
CA GLU A 533 23.83 -0.85 12.69
C GLU A 533 24.17 -1.90 11.61
N ARG A 534 23.32 -2.12 10.60
CA ARG A 534 23.50 -3.10 9.51
C ARG A 534 24.43 -2.59 8.41
N LEU A 535 24.51 -1.27 8.20
CA LEU A 535 25.55 -0.64 7.36
C LEU A 535 26.88 -0.53 8.10
N GLU A 536 26.88 -0.22 9.41
CA GLU A 536 28.10 -0.27 10.23
C GLU A 536 28.66 -1.70 10.36
N LEU A 537 27.83 -2.73 10.18
CA LEU A 537 28.24 -4.13 10.21
C LEU A 537 28.97 -4.63 8.95
N VAL A 538 29.02 -3.87 7.85
CA VAL A 538 29.44 -4.45 6.56
C VAL A 538 30.58 -3.64 5.94
N ASN A 539 31.77 -3.84 6.52
CA ASN A 539 33.00 -3.83 5.72
C ASN A 539 33.05 -5.04 4.75
N LEU A 540 31.99 -5.89 4.67
CA LEU A 540 31.96 -7.01 3.72
C LEU A 540 31.83 -6.56 2.25
N GLY A 541 31.54 -5.28 2.00
CA GLY A 541 31.62 -4.69 0.66
C GLY A 541 33.04 -4.67 0.08
N SER A 542 34.06 -4.74 0.96
CA SER A 542 35.47 -4.83 0.59
C SER A 542 36.00 -6.27 0.54
N LEU A 543 35.15 -7.29 0.67
CA LEU A 543 35.58 -8.69 0.55
C LEU A 543 36.27 -8.94 -0.79
N SER A 544 37.44 -9.57 -0.72
CA SER A 544 38.13 -10.07 -1.91
C SER A 544 37.29 -11.16 -2.59
N ASN A 545 37.55 -11.41 -3.88
CA ASN A 545 36.91 -12.52 -4.59
C ASN A 545 37.13 -13.85 -3.87
N ALA A 546 38.33 -14.08 -3.30
CA ALA A 546 38.62 -15.28 -2.54
C ALA A 546 37.72 -15.39 -1.29
N ALA A 547 37.54 -14.29 -0.55
CA ALA A 547 36.75 -14.27 0.66
C ALA A 547 35.24 -14.46 0.40
N ARG A 548 34.73 -13.93 -0.73
CA ARG A 548 33.34 -14.16 -1.16
C ARG A 548 33.04 -15.63 -1.42
N HIS A 549 34.00 -16.41 -1.92
CA HIS A 549 33.80 -17.83 -2.22
C HIS A 549 33.95 -18.74 -1.00
N ILE A 550 34.20 -18.22 0.21
CA ILE A 550 34.29 -19.03 1.43
C ILE A 550 32.95 -19.74 1.66
N PRO A 551 32.90 -21.09 1.67
CA PRO A 551 31.67 -21.83 1.95
C PRO A 551 31.17 -21.60 3.38
N LEU A 552 29.86 -21.47 3.58
CA LEU A 552 29.24 -21.27 4.90
C LEU A 552 29.49 -22.43 5.85
N SER A 553 29.65 -23.64 5.31
CA SER A 553 30.02 -24.82 6.08
C SER A 553 31.40 -24.71 6.74
N ARG A 554 32.24 -23.76 6.32
CA ARG A 554 33.55 -23.47 6.94
C ARG A 554 33.50 -22.43 8.06
N LEU A 555 32.39 -21.71 8.23
CA LEU A 555 32.28 -20.62 9.20
C LEU A 555 31.87 -21.08 10.61
N CYS A 556 31.58 -22.37 10.81
CA CYS A 556 31.18 -22.95 12.10
C CYS A 556 29.98 -22.23 12.76
N TRP A 557 28.99 -21.83 11.96
CA TRP A 557 27.77 -21.16 12.44
C TRP A 557 26.72 -22.12 13.03
N GLY A 558 27.01 -23.41 13.13
CA GLY A 558 26.12 -24.40 13.72
C GLY A 558 24.77 -24.47 13.02
N LEU A 559 23.69 -24.45 13.81
CA LEU A 559 22.32 -24.48 13.31
C LEU A 559 21.98 -23.29 12.41
N VAL A 560 22.59 -22.12 12.62
CA VAL A 560 22.37 -20.95 11.77
C VAL A 560 22.95 -21.19 10.38
N GLY A 561 24.21 -21.66 10.30
CA GLY A 561 24.84 -22.01 9.02
C GLY A 561 24.06 -23.09 8.27
N ARG A 562 23.58 -24.11 8.98
CA ARG A 562 22.76 -25.17 8.37
C ARG A 562 21.45 -24.63 7.79
N LYS A 563 20.72 -23.81 8.55
CA LYS A 563 19.49 -23.19 8.04
C LYS A 563 19.72 -22.35 6.79
N LEU A 564 20.82 -21.61 6.75
CA LEU A 564 21.19 -20.81 5.57
C LEU A 564 21.50 -21.69 4.36
N ILE A 565 22.24 -22.79 4.57
CA ILE A 565 22.50 -23.79 3.53
C ILE A 565 21.20 -24.45 3.05
N ASP A 566 20.30 -24.80 3.97
CA ASP A 566 18.98 -25.38 3.67
C ASP A 566 18.10 -24.40 2.87
N LEU A 567 18.29 -23.08 3.07
CA LEU A 567 17.65 -22.00 2.31
C LEU A 567 18.34 -21.71 0.96
N GLY A 568 19.49 -22.35 0.68
CA GLY A 568 20.19 -22.24 -0.61
C GLY A 568 21.42 -21.33 -0.60
N TYR A 569 21.76 -20.69 0.52
CA TYR A 569 22.99 -19.91 0.67
C TYR A 569 24.19 -20.82 0.91
N LYS A 570 25.20 -20.78 0.04
CA LYS A 570 26.36 -21.70 0.08
C LYS A 570 27.65 -21.00 0.47
N SER A 571 27.79 -19.71 0.18
CA SER A 571 29.02 -18.95 0.39
C SER A 571 28.80 -17.68 1.22
N LEU A 572 29.89 -17.10 1.74
CA LEU A 572 29.87 -15.78 2.37
C LEU A 572 29.39 -14.70 1.39
N GLY A 573 29.76 -14.82 0.11
CA GLY A 573 29.26 -13.97 -0.97
C GLY A 573 27.74 -14.02 -1.08
N ASP A 574 27.14 -15.22 -1.03
CA ASP A 574 25.69 -15.39 -1.10
C ASP A 574 24.99 -14.72 0.10
N ILE A 575 25.62 -14.69 1.27
CA ILE A 575 25.11 -13.97 2.45
C ILE A 575 25.19 -12.46 2.24
N VAL A 576 26.31 -11.96 1.71
CA VAL A 576 26.47 -10.54 1.41
C VAL A 576 25.49 -10.08 0.35
N ASP A 577 25.32 -10.86 -0.71
CA ASP A 577 24.36 -10.57 -1.78
C ASP A 577 22.93 -10.71 -1.26
N GLY A 578 22.62 -11.74 -0.47
CA GLY A 578 21.31 -11.92 0.15
C GLY A 578 20.95 -10.84 1.17
N LEU A 579 21.92 -10.24 1.86
CA LEU A 579 21.70 -9.09 2.74
C LEU A 579 21.54 -7.79 1.95
N ARG A 580 22.39 -7.58 0.93
CA ARG A 580 22.30 -6.45 0.00
C ARG A 580 20.96 -6.41 -0.71
N ASP A 581 20.52 -7.56 -1.18
CA ASP A 581 19.28 -7.72 -1.94
C ASP A 581 18.05 -7.94 -1.02
N GLY A 582 18.24 -7.96 0.30
CA GLY A 582 17.16 -8.10 1.29
C GLY A 582 16.49 -9.48 1.37
N TYR A 583 16.93 -10.47 0.59
CA TYR A 583 16.37 -11.83 0.58
C TYR A 583 16.53 -12.55 1.93
N LEU A 584 17.67 -12.38 2.59
CA LEU A 584 18.00 -13.10 3.83
C LEU A 584 17.07 -12.74 5.00
N GLU A 585 16.56 -11.50 4.98
CA GLU A 585 15.61 -10.98 5.95
C GLU A 585 14.19 -11.51 5.70
N ALA A 586 13.81 -11.65 4.43
CA ALA A 586 12.51 -12.19 4.02
C ALA A 586 12.35 -13.67 4.44
N ASP A 587 13.43 -14.44 4.40
CA ASP A 587 13.45 -15.85 4.82
C ASP A 587 13.39 -16.04 6.35
N GLY A 588 13.42 -14.96 7.12
CA GLY A 588 13.45 -15.02 8.59
C GLY A 588 14.76 -15.61 9.13
N ALA A 589 15.81 -15.67 8.31
CA ALA A 589 17.11 -16.23 8.68
C ALA A 589 17.95 -15.27 9.56
N VAL A 590 17.66 -13.96 9.47
CA VAL A 590 18.31 -12.92 10.28
C VAL A 590 17.79 -12.94 11.71
N THR A 591 18.58 -13.58 12.57
CA THR A 591 18.38 -13.66 14.02
C THR A 591 19.49 -12.90 14.75
N PRO A 592 19.34 -12.52 16.04
CA PRO A 592 20.43 -11.93 16.81
C PRO A 592 21.71 -12.79 16.81
N HIS A 593 21.54 -14.11 16.80
CA HIS A 593 22.68 -15.04 16.71
C HIS A 593 23.37 -14.98 15.34
N PHE A 594 22.61 -14.88 14.24
CA PHE A 594 23.18 -14.66 12.91
C PHE A 594 23.98 -13.35 12.84
N ILE A 595 23.43 -12.27 13.38
CA ILE A 595 24.09 -10.94 13.39
C ILE A 595 25.43 -11.04 14.13
N SER A 596 25.45 -11.61 15.34
CA SER A 596 26.69 -11.81 16.10
C SER A 596 27.74 -12.62 15.33
N LYS A 597 27.33 -13.65 14.57
CA LYS A 597 28.24 -14.44 13.73
C LYS A 597 28.78 -13.65 12.54
N LEU A 598 27.96 -12.78 11.96
CA LEU A 598 28.35 -11.90 10.86
C LEU A 598 29.28 -10.77 11.34
N SER A 599 29.04 -10.19 12.51
CA SER A 599 29.95 -9.23 13.16
C SER A 599 31.33 -9.83 13.34
N ALA A 600 31.41 -11.07 13.85
CA ALA A 600 32.68 -11.77 14.00
C ALA A 600 33.43 -11.91 12.66
N VAL A 601 32.73 -12.14 11.54
CA VAL A 601 33.36 -12.15 10.20
C VAL A 601 33.84 -10.77 9.83
N SER A 602 32.96 -9.77 9.87
CA SER A 602 33.22 -8.40 9.42
C SER A 602 34.43 -7.79 10.12
N GLU A 603 34.47 -7.92 11.44
CA GLU A 603 35.56 -7.39 12.25
C GLU A 603 36.84 -8.25 12.19
N SER A 604 36.86 -9.32 11.40
CA SER A 604 38.03 -10.17 11.14
C SER A 604 38.51 -10.08 9.70
N ILE A 605 37.94 -9.18 8.90
CA ILE A 605 38.43 -8.88 7.56
C ILE A 605 39.65 -7.97 7.67
N ASP A 606 40.73 -8.31 6.97
CA ASP A 606 41.94 -7.51 6.90
C ASP A 606 41.85 -6.39 5.85
N GLY A 607 42.92 -5.58 5.73
CA GLY A 607 42.96 -4.47 4.77
C GLY A 607 42.91 -4.89 3.29
N ASN A 608 43.08 -6.17 2.97
CA ASN A 608 43.01 -6.72 1.62
C ASN A 608 41.63 -7.34 1.32
N GLY A 609 40.69 -7.27 2.27
CA GLY A 609 39.38 -7.90 2.11
C GLY A 609 39.40 -9.41 2.36
N GLU A 610 40.47 -9.97 2.94
CA GLU A 610 40.56 -11.39 3.28
C GLU A 610 40.17 -11.65 4.73
N LEU A 611 39.67 -12.85 5.01
CA LEU A 611 39.28 -13.23 6.37
C LEU A 611 40.51 -13.70 7.17
N ASN A 612 40.87 -12.94 8.21
CA ASN A 612 41.83 -13.37 9.22
C ASN A 612 41.21 -14.48 10.09
N TRP A 613 41.50 -15.74 9.74
CA TRP A 613 40.98 -16.91 10.44
C TRP A 613 41.35 -16.96 11.93
N GLY A 614 42.50 -16.39 12.32
CA GLY A 614 42.93 -16.32 13.72
C GLY A 614 42.03 -15.41 14.54
N GLY A 615 41.86 -14.16 14.10
CA GLY A 615 40.96 -13.21 14.74
C GLY A 615 39.50 -13.68 14.70
N TYR A 616 39.11 -14.35 13.62
CA TYR A 616 37.79 -14.93 13.48
C TYR A 616 37.49 -16.02 14.51
N ALA A 617 38.45 -16.93 14.72
CA ALA A 617 38.33 -18.02 15.68
C ALA A 617 38.22 -17.51 17.12
N GLU A 618 39.01 -16.49 17.46
CA GLU A 618 38.98 -15.82 18.77
C GLU A 618 37.59 -15.24 19.07
N LYS A 619 37.01 -14.51 18.11
CA LYS A 619 35.67 -13.89 18.26
C LYS A 619 34.55 -14.91 18.37
N LEU A 620 34.68 -16.04 17.68
CA LEU A 620 33.72 -17.14 17.80
C LEU A 620 33.90 -17.96 19.08
N GLY A 621 35.00 -17.80 19.81
CA GLY A 621 35.34 -18.62 20.96
C GLY A 621 35.58 -20.09 20.60
N VAL A 622 36.11 -20.36 19.40
CA VAL A 622 36.40 -21.71 18.91
C VAL A 622 37.90 -21.85 18.60
N PRO A 623 38.53 -23.00 18.87
CA PRO A 623 39.93 -23.22 18.54
C PRO A 623 40.14 -23.31 17.02
N LEU A 624 41.20 -22.66 16.54
CA LEU A 624 41.70 -22.81 15.18
C LEU A 624 42.80 -23.86 15.14
N LEU A 625 42.62 -24.90 14.33
CA LEU A 625 43.50 -26.06 14.24
C LEU A 625 44.05 -26.25 12.82
N PRO A 626 45.29 -26.74 12.66
CA PRO A 626 46.31 -26.89 13.72
C PRO A 626 46.66 -25.55 14.38
N GLU A 627 47.14 -25.59 15.63
CA GLU A 627 47.42 -24.36 16.42
C GLU A 627 48.43 -23.45 15.71
N CYS A 628 49.46 -24.06 15.10
CA CYS A 628 50.42 -23.39 14.25
C CYS A 628 50.15 -23.71 12.78
N GLU A 629 50.46 -22.77 11.89
CA GLU A 629 50.43 -23.00 10.46
C GLU A 629 51.47 -24.07 10.06
N ARG A 630 51.08 -24.96 9.14
CA ARG A 630 51.97 -25.99 8.59
C ARG A 630 52.41 -25.50 7.21
N GLY A 631 53.66 -25.05 7.11
CA GLY A 631 54.16 -24.40 5.89
C GLY A 631 54.55 -25.39 4.81
N THR A 632 54.85 -26.64 5.18
CA THR A 632 55.24 -27.69 4.24
C THR A 632 54.41 -28.97 4.43
N GLN A 633 54.35 -29.78 3.37
CA GLN A 633 53.73 -31.11 3.43
C GLN A 633 54.43 -32.01 4.46
N PHE A 634 55.74 -31.82 4.69
CA PHE A 634 56.49 -32.52 5.73
C PHE A 634 55.98 -32.16 7.13
N ASP A 635 55.77 -30.87 7.42
CA ASP A 635 55.25 -30.40 8.72
C ASP A 635 53.88 -31.00 9.03
N VAL A 636 53.02 -31.13 8.00
CA VAL A 636 51.72 -31.80 8.09
C VAL A 636 51.89 -33.26 8.44
N PHE A 637 52.84 -33.97 7.82
CA PHE A 637 53.06 -35.40 8.06
C PHE A 637 53.55 -35.67 9.48
N GLU A 638 54.55 -34.91 9.92
CA GLU A 638 55.14 -35.07 11.25
C GLU A 638 54.10 -34.86 12.35
N ASN A 639 53.18 -33.91 12.14
CA ASN A 639 52.18 -33.54 13.13
C ASN A 639 50.78 -34.12 12.88
N LEU A 640 50.55 -34.88 11.79
CA LEU A 640 49.22 -35.30 11.35
C LEU A 640 48.40 -35.95 12.48
N ILE A 641 48.99 -36.92 13.17
CA ILE A 641 48.31 -37.70 14.20
C ILE A 641 47.97 -36.81 15.41
N LEU A 642 48.87 -35.90 15.79
CA LEU A 642 48.64 -34.96 16.88
C LEU A 642 47.54 -33.95 16.52
N ASP A 643 47.59 -33.41 15.31
CA ASP A 643 46.61 -32.46 14.80
C ASP A 643 45.21 -33.11 14.71
N LEU A 644 45.12 -34.34 14.18
CA LEU A 644 43.86 -35.09 14.12
C LEU A 644 43.32 -35.48 15.50
N ASP A 645 44.18 -35.88 16.45
CA ASP A 645 43.75 -36.18 17.82
C ASP A 645 43.19 -34.92 18.52
N LYS A 646 43.84 -33.76 18.32
CA LYS A 646 43.33 -32.45 18.79
C LYS A 646 41.99 -32.10 18.14
N ILE A 647 41.86 -32.27 16.82
CA ILE A 647 40.59 -32.05 16.10
C ILE A 647 39.48 -32.95 16.65
N ILE A 648 39.76 -34.23 16.95
CA ILE A 648 38.77 -35.16 17.50
C ILE A 648 38.38 -34.80 18.94
N SER A 649 39.38 -34.51 19.79
CA SER A 649 39.17 -34.22 21.21
C SER A 649 38.34 -32.95 21.43
N LEU A 650 38.55 -31.93 20.60
CA LEU A 650 37.84 -30.65 20.69
C LEU A 650 36.56 -30.62 19.83
N GLY A 651 36.55 -31.38 18.72
CA GLY A 651 35.46 -31.38 17.74
C GLY A 651 34.33 -32.36 18.06
N THR A 652 34.59 -33.45 18.79
CA THR A 652 33.60 -34.50 19.07
C THR A 652 33.19 -34.53 20.54
N THR A 653 31.95 -34.92 20.84
CA THR A 653 31.46 -35.15 22.22
C THR A 653 31.48 -36.63 22.61
N ARG A 654 32.02 -37.50 21.76
CA ARG A 654 32.01 -38.95 21.95
C ARG A 654 33.07 -39.35 22.97
N LYS A 655 32.62 -39.97 24.07
CA LYS A 655 33.53 -40.57 25.06
C LYS A 655 34.45 -41.58 24.39
N ASN A 656 35.74 -41.56 24.74
CA ASN A 656 36.81 -42.41 24.20
C ASN A 656 37.18 -42.18 22.72
N ALA A 657 36.70 -41.11 22.06
CA ALA A 657 36.97 -40.91 20.63
C ALA A 657 38.48 -40.75 20.33
N SER A 658 39.16 -39.85 21.03
CA SER A 658 40.62 -39.69 20.96
C SER A 658 41.38 -40.97 21.31
N GLU A 659 40.95 -41.68 22.36
CA GLU A 659 41.56 -42.96 22.75
C GLU A 659 41.47 -44.01 21.63
N ILE A 660 40.29 -44.14 21.00
CA ILE A 660 40.07 -45.06 19.88
C ILE A 660 40.90 -44.65 18.66
N PHE A 661 40.97 -43.35 18.36
CA PHE A 661 41.79 -42.85 17.27
C PHE A 661 43.27 -43.16 17.47
N ARG A 662 43.82 -42.81 18.64
CA ARG A 662 45.23 -43.04 18.99
C ARG A 662 45.63 -44.51 19.03
N LEU A 663 44.79 -45.34 19.66
CA LEU A 663 45.13 -46.75 19.88
C LEU A 663 44.83 -47.64 18.68
N ARG A 664 44.02 -47.19 17.72
CA ARG A 664 43.57 -48.06 16.62
C ARG A 664 43.53 -47.39 15.26
N THR A 665 42.80 -46.29 15.09
CA THR A 665 42.58 -45.69 13.77
C THR A 665 43.89 -45.18 13.15
N SER A 666 44.77 -44.57 13.94
CA SER A 666 46.07 -44.06 13.50
C SER A 666 47.20 -45.10 13.47
N GLN A 667 46.89 -46.36 13.83
CA GLN A 667 47.85 -47.45 13.89
C GLN A 667 47.90 -48.23 12.57
N VAL A 668 49.10 -48.67 12.19
CA VAL A 668 49.30 -49.58 11.05
C VAL A 668 48.72 -50.96 11.35
N ALA A 669 48.35 -51.69 10.29
CA ALA A 669 47.69 -52.99 10.36
C ALA A 669 48.34 -53.99 11.32
N THR A 670 49.68 -54.01 11.33
CA THR A 670 50.50 -54.97 12.07
C THR A 670 50.47 -54.78 13.58
N VAL A 671 50.26 -53.55 14.06
CA VAL A 671 50.26 -53.20 15.51
C VAL A 671 48.88 -52.80 16.03
N ARG A 672 47.89 -52.64 15.15
CA ARG A 672 46.52 -52.26 15.49
C ARG A 672 45.86 -53.35 16.36
N PRO A 673 45.34 -53.04 17.56
CA PRO A 673 44.61 -54.01 18.39
C PRO A 673 43.34 -54.47 17.66
N THR A 674 42.75 -55.61 18.03
CA THR A 674 41.42 -56.00 17.53
C THR A 674 40.33 -55.15 18.19
N LEU A 675 39.11 -55.10 17.61
CA LEU A 675 38.00 -54.34 18.22
C LEU A 675 37.66 -54.87 19.61
N GLN A 676 37.76 -56.19 19.82
CA GLN A 676 37.55 -56.85 21.10
C GLN A 676 38.62 -56.44 22.12
N LYS A 677 39.90 -56.51 21.75
CA LYS A 677 41.03 -56.13 22.63
C LYS A 677 40.96 -54.66 23.04
N LEU A 678 40.59 -53.77 22.12
CA LEU A 678 40.41 -52.35 22.42
C LEU A 678 39.20 -52.10 23.32
N ALA A 679 38.10 -52.83 23.11
CA ALA A 679 36.91 -52.74 23.94
C ALA A 679 37.21 -53.13 25.40
N GLU A 680 37.99 -54.19 25.60
CA GLU A 680 38.48 -54.61 26.93
C GLU A 680 39.38 -53.53 27.57
N GLN A 681 40.35 -52.99 26.81
CA GLN A 681 41.24 -51.94 27.28
C GLN A 681 40.49 -50.66 27.71
N LEU A 682 39.44 -50.29 26.97
CA LEU A 682 38.64 -49.09 27.22
C LEU A 682 37.44 -49.33 28.16
N LYS A 683 37.28 -50.56 28.67
CA LYS A 683 36.11 -51.00 29.45
C LYS A 683 34.79 -50.63 28.77
N ALA A 684 34.69 -50.90 27.47
CA ALA A 684 33.57 -50.56 26.60
C ALA A 684 33.02 -51.80 25.88
N HIS A 685 31.85 -51.69 25.26
CA HIS A 685 31.31 -52.75 24.41
C HIS A 685 31.87 -52.66 22.99
N GLN A 686 32.26 -53.80 22.41
CA GLN A 686 32.84 -53.90 21.07
C GLN A 686 32.00 -53.18 19.98
N PRO A 687 30.66 -53.31 19.92
CA PRO A 687 29.86 -52.58 18.93
C PRO A 687 29.94 -51.07 19.11
N GLY A 688 30.07 -50.60 20.35
CA GLY A 688 30.24 -49.18 20.68
C GLY A 688 31.56 -48.63 20.16
N VAL A 689 32.66 -49.37 20.34
CA VAL A 689 33.99 -49.00 19.80
C VAL A 689 33.96 -48.89 18.28
N LYS A 690 33.36 -49.87 17.59
CA LYS A 690 33.22 -49.85 16.12
C LYS A 690 32.40 -48.64 15.65
N ARG A 691 31.29 -48.34 16.34
CA ARG A 691 30.43 -47.20 16.03
C ARG A 691 31.18 -45.89 16.19
N ILE A 692 31.89 -45.71 17.30
CA ILE A 692 32.69 -44.50 17.54
C ILE A 692 33.81 -44.35 16.51
N GLU A 693 34.51 -45.43 16.15
CA GLU A 693 35.52 -45.41 15.07
C GLU A 693 34.92 -44.97 13.72
N THR A 694 33.71 -45.44 13.40
CA THR A 694 33.00 -45.05 12.17
C THR A 694 32.57 -43.57 12.22
N ASP A 695 32.03 -43.13 13.35
CA ASP A 695 31.62 -41.74 13.58
C ASP A 695 32.83 -40.78 13.48
N ILE A 696 34.00 -41.16 14.02
CA ILE A 696 35.24 -40.37 13.93
C ILE A 696 35.68 -40.21 12.48
N LEU A 697 35.70 -41.30 11.71
CA LEU A 697 36.15 -41.26 10.32
C LEU A 697 35.19 -40.44 9.45
N GLY A 698 33.88 -40.56 9.68
CA GLY A 698 32.88 -39.71 9.04
C GLY A 698 33.11 -38.24 9.39
N PHE A 699 33.25 -37.92 10.68
CA PHE A 699 33.53 -36.57 11.15
C PHE A 699 34.81 -35.98 10.55
N LEU A 700 35.91 -36.74 10.53
CA LEU A 700 37.18 -36.28 9.95
C LEU A 700 37.08 -36.08 8.43
N ASN A 701 36.39 -36.98 7.72
CA ASN A 701 36.17 -36.84 6.29
C ASN A 701 35.35 -35.58 5.98
N ASP A 702 34.24 -35.36 6.68
CA ASP A 702 33.42 -34.15 6.58
C ASP A 702 34.18 -32.89 7.03
N ALA A 703 35.11 -33.04 7.98
CA ALA A 703 35.95 -31.98 8.49
C ALA A 703 36.97 -31.48 7.46
N LEU A 704 37.64 -32.42 6.80
CA LEU A 704 38.88 -32.18 6.05
C LEU A 704 38.70 -32.26 4.54
N VAL A 705 37.70 -33.00 4.06
CA VAL A 705 37.48 -33.30 2.63
C VAL A 705 36.10 -32.86 2.17
N GLY A 706 35.04 -33.35 2.81
CA GLY A 706 33.66 -33.07 2.43
C GLY A 706 33.24 -31.62 2.70
N LEU A 707 33.97 -30.93 3.59
CA LEU A 707 33.71 -29.55 4.03
C LEU A 707 32.24 -29.32 4.42
N SER A 708 31.55 -30.35 4.94
CA SER A 708 30.09 -30.44 4.92
C SER A 708 29.41 -30.19 6.28
N ASP A 709 30.16 -30.05 7.37
CA ASP A 709 29.56 -29.95 8.71
C ASP A 709 29.71 -28.56 9.34
N SER A 710 28.59 -27.83 9.40
CA SER A 710 28.46 -26.54 10.07
C SER A 710 28.44 -26.66 11.61
N GLN A 711 28.31 -27.86 12.17
CA GLN A 711 28.25 -28.13 13.62
C GLN A 711 29.60 -28.34 14.29
N LYS A 712 30.70 -28.15 13.55
CA LYS A 712 32.06 -28.28 14.08
C LYS A 712 32.28 -27.28 15.22
N ARG A 713 32.85 -27.76 16.32
CA ARG A 713 33.32 -26.94 17.45
C ARG A 713 34.75 -26.44 17.28
N VAL A 714 35.35 -26.69 16.11
CA VAL A 714 36.73 -26.35 15.77
C VAL A 714 36.77 -25.75 14.37
N LEU A 715 37.59 -24.73 14.15
CA LEU A 715 37.91 -24.21 12.82
C LEU A 715 39.18 -24.89 12.31
N ILE A 716 39.23 -25.18 11.01
CA ILE A 716 40.42 -25.75 10.38
C ILE A 716 41.08 -24.71 9.49
N ARG A 717 42.40 -24.52 9.65
CA ARG A 717 43.19 -23.58 8.85
C ARG A 717 43.08 -23.88 7.35
N PRO A 718 42.90 -22.86 6.49
CA PRO A 718 42.84 -23.07 5.04
C PRO A 718 44.06 -23.78 4.45
N SER A 719 45.27 -23.40 4.88
CA SER A 719 46.53 -24.02 4.46
C SER A 719 46.57 -25.52 4.76
N TYR A 720 46.03 -25.93 5.91
CA TYR A 720 45.91 -27.34 6.27
C TYR A 720 44.91 -28.10 5.38
N LEU A 721 43.78 -27.48 5.04
CA LEU A 721 42.78 -28.07 4.14
C LEU A 721 43.31 -28.22 2.70
N GLN A 722 44.18 -27.32 2.25
CA GLN A 722 44.83 -27.42 0.95
C GLN A 722 45.62 -28.73 0.83
N HIS A 723 46.41 -29.08 1.85
CA HIS A 723 47.11 -30.37 1.88
C HIS A 723 46.16 -31.57 1.89
N TRP A 724 45.00 -31.48 2.55
CA TRP A 724 43.99 -32.55 2.50
C TRP A 724 43.31 -32.67 1.14
N SER A 725 43.16 -31.57 0.39
CA SER A 725 42.73 -31.61 -1.01
C SER A 725 43.76 -32.37 -1.87
N GLU A 726 45.05 -32.07 -1.70
CA GLU A 726 46.14 -32.79 -2.39
C GLU A 726 46.12 -34.29 -2.07
N PHE A 727 45.87 -34.66 -0.81
CA PHE A 727 45.70 -36.07 -0.42
C PHE A 727 44.49 -36.73 -1.07
N ALA A 728 43.36 -36.02 -1.15
CA ALA A 728 42.14 -36.52 -1.77
C ALA A 728 42.33 -36.73 -3.29
N GLU A 729 43.00 -35.81 -3.97
CA GLU A 729 43.38 -35.96 -5.38
C GLU A 729 44.32 -37.15 -5.61
N LEU A 730 45.33 -37.29 -4.76
CA LEU A 730 46.26 -38.42 -4.81
C LEU A 730 45.53 -39.75 -4.58
N TYR A 731 44.60 -39.80 -3.64
CA TYR A 731 43.76 -40.97 -3.37
C TYR A 731 42.85 -41.32 -4.55
N ALA A 732 42.17 -40.31 -5.12
CA ALA A 732 41.30 -40.50 -6.28
C ALA A 732 42.06 -41.07 -7.49
N ALA A 733 43.30 -40.62 -7.70
CA ALA A 733 44.18 -41.12 -8.75
C ALA A 733 44.77 -42.51 -8.47
N ASN A 734 44.74 -42.98 -7.21
CA ASN A 734 45.40 -44.22 -6.78
C ASN A 734 44.49 -45.02 -5.82
N PRO A 735 43.46 -45.71 -6.33
CA PRO A 735 42.52 -46.46 -5.52
C PRO A 735 43.11 -47.73 -4.88
N ASN A 736 44.38 -48.04 -5.15
CA ASN A 736 45.15 -49.08 -4.47
C ASN A 736 46.03 -48.47 -3.37
N PHE A 737 45.92 -49.00 -2.14
CA PHE A 737 46.68 -48.52 -0.99
C PHE A 737 48.20 -48.54 -1.20
N THR A 738 48.74 -49.57 -1.85
CA THR A 738 50.19 -49.69 -2.09
C THR A 738 50.69 -48.61 -3.04
N ASP A 739 49.92 -48.30 -4.08
CA ASP A 739 50.26 -47.27 -5.07
C ASP A 739 50.12 -45.87 -4.47
N PHE A 740 49.04 -45.63 -3.71
CA PHE A 740 48.84 -44.41 -2.95
C PHE A 740 49.97 -44.17 -1.95
N GLN A 741 50.31 -45.18 -1.15
CA GLN A 741 51.42 -45.11 -0.19
C GLN A 741 52.72 -44.80 -0.93
N SER A 742 53.08 -45.53 -1.98
CA SER A 742 54.34 -45.30 -2.71
C SER A 742 54.45 -43.85 -3.25
N LYS A 743 53.36 -43.30 -3.79
CA LYS A 743 53.37 -41.92 -4.30
C LYS A 743 53.37 -40.88 -3.20
N LEU A 744 52.63 -41.11 -2.12
CA LEU A 744 52.59 -40.24 -0.95
C LEU A 744 53.96 -40.18 -0.26
N LEU A 745 54.71 -41.29 -0.25
CA LEU A 745 56.08 -41.36 0.29
C LEU A 745 57.10 -40.61 -0.55
N LYS A 746 56.97 -40.64 -1.88
CA LYS A 746 57.88 -39.93 -2.80
C LYS A 746 57.77 -38.41 -2.66
N SER A 747 56.65 -37.89 -2.17
CA SER A 747 56.44 -36.45 -2.01
C SER A 747 57.00 -35.85 -0.71
N THR A 748 57.32 -36.66 0.32
CA THR A 748 57.48 -36.10 1.69
C THR A 748 58.78 -36.42 2.43
N TYR A 749 59.75 -37.14 1.87
CA TYR A 749 61.10 -37.31 2.47
C TYR A 749 61.11 -37.59 4.00
N CYS A 750 60.23 -38.47 4.51
CA CYS A 750 60.14 -38.77 5.95
C CYS A 750 60.53 -40.22 6.28
N ASP A 751 60.78 -40.49 7.57
CA ASP A 751 61.10 -41.83 8.10
C ASP A 751 60.00 -42.86 7.75
N GLN A 752 60.40 -44.04 7.31
CA GLN A 752 59.56 -45.10 6.75
C GLN A 752 58.46 -45.57 7.73
N GLU A 753 58.74 -45.57 9.04
CA GLU A 753 57.76 -45.96 10.06
C GLU A 753 56.67 -44.88 10.28
N VAL A 754 57.09 -43.62 10.38
CA VAL A 754 56.19 -42.45 10.47
C VAL A 754 55.31 -42.39 9.23
N ALA A 755 55.94 -42.59 8.07
CA ALA A 755 55.28 -42.54 6.79
C ALA A 755 54.21 -43.63 6.61
N ALA A 756 54.47 -44.85 7.10
CA ALA A 756 53.50 -45.94 7.08
C ALA A 756 52.27 -45.64 7.95
N ARG A 757 52.47 -45.06 9.14
CA ARG A 757 51.37 -44.64 10.04
C ARG A 757 50.54 -43.49 9.45
N VAL A 758 51.21 -42.48 8.91
CA VAL A 758 50.57 -41.32 8.27
C VAL A 758 49.76 -41.76 7.06
N SER A 759 50.35 -42.55 6.15
CA SER A 759 49.67 -43.08 4.96
C SER A 759 48.43 -43.89 5.31
N SER A 760 48.52 -44.74 6.35
CA SER A 760 47.39 -45.54 6.83
C SER A 760 46.28 -44.67 7.41
N THR A 761 46.63 -43.59 8.09
CA THR A 761 45.67 -42.66 8.72
C THR A 761 44.95 -41.82 7.67
N VAL A 762 45.70 -41.22 6.74
CA VAL A 762 45.12 -40.46 5.62
C VAL A 762 44.17 -41.34 4.83
N TRP A 763 44.61 -42.55 4.46
CA TRP A 763 43.76 -43.52 3.77
C TRP A 763 42.48 -43.84 4.54
N ALA A 764 42.58 -44.07 5.86
CA ALA A 764 41.42 -44.38 6.69
C ALA A 764 40.38 -43.24 6.69
N VAL A 765 40.83 -41.99 6.77
CA VAL A 765 39.99 -40.79 6.73
C VAL A 765 39.33 -40.66 5.35
N LEU A 766 40.10 -40.75 4.26
CA LEU A 766 39.58 -40.60 2.90
C LEU A 766 38.59 -41.70 2.51
N ASN A 767 38.88 -42.94 2.91
CA ASN A 767 38.07 -44.10 2.57
C ASN A 767 36.88 -44.31 3.54
N GLY A 768 36.81 -43.58 4.66
CA GLY A 768 35.81 -43.77 5.71
C GLY A 768 35.88 -45.12 6.41
N TYR A 769 36.98 -45.86 6.24
CA TYR A 769 37.20 -47.16 6.86
C TYR A 769 38.69 -47.46 7.03
N PRO A 770 39.15 -48.02 8.17
CA PRO A 770 40.56 -48.27 8.44
C PRO A 770 41.27 -49.28 7.51
N TYR A 771 40.60 -49.83 6.49
CA TYR A 771 41.12 -50.91 5.63
C TYR A 771 40.47 -51.06 4.22
N GLY A 772 39.99 -50.00 3.58
CA GLY A 772 39.71 -50.07 2.12
C GLY A 772 38.48 -50.87 1.66
N ARG A 773 37.66 -51.46 2.53
CA ARG A 773 36.35 -52.02 2.11
C ARG A 773 35.30 -50.91 2.10
N LYS A 774 34.83 -50.53 0.91
CA LYS A 774 33.76 -49.54 0.72
C LYS A 774 32.53 -49.87 1.58
N SER A 775 32.19 -48.99 2.51
CA SER A 775 30.89 -48.99 3.18
C SER A 775 29.85 -48.42 2.21
N LYS A 776 28.78 -49.16 1.91
CA LYS A 776 27.66 -48.75 1.03
C LYS A 776 26.79 -47.61 1.61
N ALA A 777 27.25 -46.87 2.61
CA ALA A 777 26.39 -46.03 3.45
C ALA A 777 26.35 -44.53 3.08
N LEU A 778 27.05 -44.08 2.03
CA LEU A 778 27.22 -42.65 1.72
C LEU A 778 26.43 -42.14 0.50
N ASP A 779 25.50 -42.92 -0.06
CA ASP A 779 24.59 -42.45 -1.12
C ASP A 779 23.33 -41.79 -0.52
N ARG A 780 23.42 -40.54 -0.05
CA ARG A 780 22.23 -39.70 0.20
C ARG A 780 22.50 -38.22 -0.04
N ALA A 781 22.28 -37.76 -1.27
CA ALA A 781 21.94 -36.36 -1.56
C ALA A 781 21.27 -36.22 -2.94
N HIS A 782 19.99 -36.61 -3.03
CA HIS A 782 19.09 -36.07 -4.05
C HIS A 782 17.77 -35.73 -3.37
N TYR A 783 17.59 -34.45 -3.02
CA TYR A 783 16.29 -33.89 -2.67
C TYR A 783 15.91 -32.85 -3.72
N SER A 784 14.71 -33.07 -4.24
CA SER A 784 14.04 -32.34 -5.29
C SER A 784 13.73 -30.89 -4.91
N HIS A 785 13.95 -29.99 -5.86
CA HIS A 785 13.46 -28.62 -5.86
C HIS A 785 11.94 -28.56 -5.70
N GLN A 786 11.48 -27.92 -4.62
CA GLN A 786 10.23 -27.18 -4.61
C GLN A 786 10.46 -25.88 -3.83
N THR A 787 10.42 -24.77 -4.56
CA THR A 787 10.50 -23.41 -4.03
C THR A 787 9.14 -23.00 -3.47
N PRO A 788 9.01 -22.60 -2.19
CA PRO A 788 7.90 -21.77 -1.76
C PRO A 788 8.40 -20.31 -1.69
N LEU A 789 8.04 -19.51 -2.69
CA LEU A 789 8.11 -18.05 -2.63
C LEU A 789 7.16 -17.55 -1.54
N ASN A 790 7.69 -16.83 -0.56
CA ASN A 790 6.87 -16.04 0.35
C ASN A 790 7.52 -14.66 0.56
N ASN A 791 7.40 -13.80 -0.45
CA ASN A 791 7.93 -12.44 -0.43
C ASN A 791 7.02 -11.51 0.39
N LYS A 792 7.55 -10.87 1.43
CA LYS A 792 6.94 -9.64 1.95
C LYS A 792 7.36 -8.48 1.05
N ARG A 793 6.45 -8.04 0.20
CA ARG A 793 6.65 -6.89 -0.69
C ARG A 793 6.16 -5.60 -0.03
N ILE A 794 6.80 -4.47 -0.33
CA ILE A 794 6.39 -3.15 0.17
C ILE A 794 5.26 -2.63 -0.73
N VAL A 795 4.09 -2.38 -0.15
CA VAL A 795 2.95 -1.84 -0.88
C VAL A 795 3.08 -0.32 -0.97
N LEU A 796 3.11 0.23 -2.18
CA LEU A 796 3.33 1.65 -2.45
C LEU A 796 2.04 2.48 -2.34
N ARG A 797 1.50 2.64 -1.13
CA ARG A 797 0.20 3.33 -0.91
C ARG A 797 0.30 4.86 -0.91
N GLY A 798 1.47 5.43 -0.59
CA GLY A 798 1.65 6.88 -0.48
C GLY A 798 1.55 7.58 -1.84
N PHE A 799 2.23 7.06 -2.86
CA PHE A 799 2.30 7.68 -4.19
C PHE A 799 1.08 7.41 -5.09
N ARG A 800 0.26 6.41 -4.79
CA ARG A 800 -0.92 6.06 -5.61
C ARG A 800 -2.13 6.98 -5.46
N ARG A 801 -2.10 7.91 -4.51
CA ARG A 801 -3.24 8.81 -4.23
C ARG A 801 -3.19 10.09 -5.06
N ALA A 802 -2.21 10.22 -5.95
CA ALA A 802 -1.96 11.40 -6.77
C ALA A 802 -2.81 11.48 -8.07
N HIS A 803 -3.65 10.49 -8.37
CA HIS A 803 -4.51 10.48 -9.56
C HIS A 803 -5.99 10.70 -9.23
#